data_AF-A0A1A8RXE4-F1
#
_entry.id   AF-A0A1A8RXE4-F1
#
_cell.length_a   1.000
_cell.length_b   1.000
_cell.length_c   1.000
_cell.angle_alpha   90.00
_cell.angle_beta   90.00
_cell.angle_gamma   90.00
#
_symmetry.space_group_name_H-M   'P 1'
#
loop_
_entity.id
_entity.type
_entity.pdbx_description
1 polymer ?
#
loop_
_entity_poly.entity_id
_entity_poly.type
_entity_poly.pdbx_seq_one_letter_code
_entity_poly.pdbx_strand_id
1 'polypeptide(L)'
;MNSVHVRLFTLLVVKGRTLSAAPRVPLCDTRFRRTLAQFVRSMATVSSQLPVKRPPLGSKKPKEPLRRVKAKENRGKRVDIHGPASVYVQVVGAGSRDNAAGIYVFSDFNRYLFNCGEGTQRLMQEHKLKASQLDNIFLTRLSWENVGGLSGMILTLKDTGVPECVLSGPPQLKNYLHAIKSFSGPLEEIKLSVRPYFEETYQDETMKVYQVPIFAQSKADGGKRSPRPGRSSPTQSYPRKGAAFRDPSLVVAFVCKLHPKKGNFLVAQAKELGLPVGTAAIGPLVSNLKNGKSIIYEGKEIRPEQVCTPTDPGPVFIVVECPSQEFVEAVCTNLQLRRYQAEGTEDSVALVVHMTPESVLKTNQYKEWMERFPSTTEHLILNENACTVHNIRSHKIQTQLNMIHPEIFPQLKTYESKETPATLHVPNVRAECLLKFQLRPVIEWQRDAIPSCNPEEFLKEASEVPNFLEEVDKCRKVCSAEAAERSDPKESYPEVVFLGTGSALPMKIRNVSGTLVNISPSQSVLLDCGEGTFGQLCRHYGNDVEEALSKISAVFISHLHADHHTGLLKLLYQRQRALTSLGKAFSPVSLVAPVQIMTWLEQYHDHCEEILSHVNLIPNRSLCDDAEEQNPKTSSFIQEMLKKNDLQ
;
A
#
# COMPACT_ATOMS: atom_id res chain seq x y z
N MET A 1 -2.94 -45.13 47.10
CA MET A 1 -4.08 -44.99 46.16
C MET A 1 -4.39 -43.51 46.03
N ASN A 2 -3.50 -42.73 45.40
CA ASN A 2 -3.37 -42.46 43.96
C ASN A 2 -4.22 -41.25 43.53
N SER A 3 -3.63 -40.06 43.54
CA SER A 3 -3.51 -39.23 42.33
C SER A 3 -2.55 -38.07 42.58
N VAL A 4 -1.78 -37.76 41.55
CA VAL A 4 -0.58 -36.94 41.52
C VAL A 4 -0.97 -35.50 41.17
N HIS A 5 -0.57 -34.53 42.00
CA HIS A 5 -0.57 -33.11 41.66
C HIS A 5 0.83 -32.69 41.20
N VAL A 6 0.99 -32.42 39.91
CA VAL A 6 2.17 -31.75 39.36
C VAL A 6 1.93 -30.24 39.41
N ARG A 7 2.64 -29.55 40.31
CA ARG A 7 2.94 -28.11 40.22
C ARG A 7 4.28 -27.99 39.49
N LEU A 8 4.31 -27.30 38.37
CA LEU A 8 5.54 -26.95 37.66
C LEU A 8 5.58 -25.42 37.51
N PHE A 9 6.58 -24.78 38.12
CA PHE A 9 7.41 -23.71 37.57
C PHE A 9 8.26 -23.12 38.71
N THR A 10 9.45 -23.70 38.90
CA THR A 10 10.50 -23.11 39.74
C THR A 10 11.59 -22.57 38.82
N LEU A 11 11.77 -21.25 38.84
CA LEU A 11 12.88 -20.53 38.22
C LEU A 11 14.24 -21.05 38.76
N LEU A 12 15.16 -21.39 37.86
CA LEU A 12 16.57 -21.60 38.17
C LEU A 12 17.39 -20.37 37.77
N VAL A 13 17.73 -19.56 38.78
CA VAL A 13 18.82 -18.59 38.76
C VAL A 13 20.07 -19.31 39.25
N VAL A 14 21.17 -19.30 38.48
CA VAL A 14 22.47 -19.82 38.93
C VAL A 14 23.49 -18.67 39.01
N LYS A 15 24.02 -18.48 40.22
CA LYS A 15 25.08 -17.54 40.62
C LYS A 15 26.45 -17.93 40.04
N GLY A 16 27.27 -16.92 39.78
CA GLY A 16 28.64 -17.06 39.27
C GLY A 16 29.66 -17.63 40.25
N ARG A 17 30.79 -18.07 39.68
CA ARG A 17 32.09 -18.25 40.34
C ARG A 17 33.21 -17.92 39.36
N THR A 18 34.17 -17.14 39.84
CA THR A 18 35.48 -16.84 39.26
C THR A 18 36.42 -18.03 39.41
N LEU A 19 37.26 -18.32 38.41
CA LEU A 19 38.54 -19.02 38.58
C LEU A 19 39.56 -18.61 37.49
N SER A 20 40.82 -18.65 37.93
CA SER A 20 42.05 -18.01 37.44
C SER A 20 42.83 -18.80 36.36
N ALA A 21 43.71 -18.06 35.65
CA ALA A 21 45.01 -18.43 35.06
C ALA A 21 45.12 -19.03 33.63
N ALA A 22 46.12 -18.50 32.91
CA ALA A 22 46.52 -18.67 31.51
C ALA A 22 47.46 -19.89 31.29
N PRO A 23 47.91 -20.24 30.05
CA PRO A 23 49.00 -19.51 29.37
C PRO A 23 48.90 -19.39 27.82
N ARG A 24 49.91 -18.72 27.25
CA ARG A 24 50.07 -18.13 25.90
C ARG A 24 50.64 -19.07 24.81
N VAL A 25 50.12 -18.96 23.57
CA VAL A 25 50.77 -18.72 22.22
C VAL A 25 51.84 -19.74 21.70
N PRO A 26 51.82 -20.19 20.41
CA PRO A 26 52.39 -19.44 19.27
C PRO A 26 51.56 -19.34 17.97
N LEU A 27 51.83 -18.25 17.24
CA LEU A 27 51.40 -17.90 15.88
C LEU A 27 52.23 -18.62 14.80
N CYS A 28 51.56 -19.12 13.75
CA CYS A 28 51.89 -19.10 12.30
C CYS A 28 50.77 -19.90 11.60
N ASP A 29 50.21 -19.58 10.43
CA ASP A 29 50.83 -19.08 9.21
C ASP A 29 49.78 -18.31 8.37
N THR A 30 50.28 -17.28 7.69
CA THR A 30 49.53 -16.33 6.87
C THR A 30 49.47 -16.78 5.43
N ARG A 31 48.28 -17.08 4.90
CA ARG A 31 47.90 -16.92 3.48
C ARG A 31 46.37 -17.01 3.40
N PHE A 32 45.76 -16.23 2.49
CA PHE A 32 44.31 -15.98 2.35
C PHE A 32 43.70 -14.86 3.22
N ARG A 33 44.26 -13.66 3.14
CA ARG A 33 43.48 -12.41 3.32
C ARG A 33 43.43 -11.64 2.02
N ARG A 34 42.49 -12.00 1.13
CA ARG A 34 42.03 -11.12 0.04
C ARG A 34 40.67 -11.49 -0.55
N THR A 35 39.72 -11.99 0.25
CA THR A 35 38.32 -12.20 -0.23
C THR A 35 37.29 -12.33 0.90
N LEU A 36 37.39 -11.54 1.97
CA LEU A 36 36.37 -11.52 3.03
C LEU A 36 36.03 -10.11 3.58
N ALA A 37 36.55 -9.05 2.96
CA ALA A 37 36.37 -7.67 3.42
C ALA A 37 35.26 -6.88 2.67
N GLN A 38 34.51 -7.53 1.78
CA GLN A 38 33.40 -6.89 1.04
C GLN A 38 32.00 -7.40 1.40
N PHE A 39 31.88 -8.40 2.28
CA PHE A 39 30.58 -9.02 2.59
C PHE A 39 30.00 -8.67 3.99
N VAL A 40 30.72 -7.91 4.83
CA VAL A 40 30.28 -7.59 6.22
C VAL A 40 30.09 -6.08 6.44
N ARG A 41 29.89 -5.27 5.38
CA ARG A 41 29.63 -3.82 5.52
C ARG A 41 28.18 -3.39 5.26
N SER A 42 27.27 -4.35 5.13
CA SER A 42 25.83 -4.10 5.03
C SER A 42 25.14 -5.09 5.94
N MET A 43 24.83 -4.66 7.17
CA MET A 43 23.80 -5.16 8.11
C MET A 43 24.34 -5.10 9.56
N ALA A 44 23.55 -4.47 10.43
CA ALA A 44 23.64 -4.43 11.89
C ALA A 44 24.89 -3.80 12.55
N THR A 45 24.71 -2.58 13.07
CA THR A 45 25.33 -2.19 14.36
C THR A 45 24.24 -1.66 15.29
N VAL A 46 23.67 -2.55 16.09
CA VAL A 46 23.16 -2.19 17.42
C VAL A 46 23.83 -3.17 18.36
N SER A 47 24.92 -2.72 19.00
CA SER A 47 25.55 -3.45 20.09
C SER A 47 25.02 -2.89 21.41
N SER A 48 24.55 -3.79 22.25
CA SER A 48 24.24 -3.60 23.65
C SER A 48 25.53 -3.44 24.46
N GLN A 49 25.68 -2.32 25.18
CA GLN A 49 26.61 -2.19 26.31
C GLN A 49 25.94 -1.41 27.45
N LEU A 50 26.13 -1.90 28.67
CA LEU A 50 25.72 -1.33 29.97
C LEU A 50 26.31 0.07 30.22
N PRO A 51 25.77 0.87 31.17
CA PRO A 51 25.73 2.32 31.06
C PRO A 51 27.05 2.96 31.47
N VAL A 52 27.72 3.61 30.52
CA VAL A 52 28.73 4.64 30.80
C VAL A 52 28.06 6.00 30.60
N LYS A 53 28.21 6.89 31.60
CA LYS A 53 27.64 8.25 31.63
C LYS A 53 27.82 8.96 30.28
N ARG A 54 26.70 9.28 29.61
CA ARG A 54 26.68 10.04 28.35
C ARG A 54 27.05 11.52 28.61
N PRO A 55 27.93 12.13 27.81
CA PRO A 55 28.05 13.58 27.76
C PRO A 55 26.87 14.20 26.96
N PRO A 56 26.67 15.53 27.00
CA PRO A 56 25.47 16.17 26.43
C PRO A 56 25.40 15.97 24.91
N LEU A 57 24.17 15.86 24.40
CA LEU A 57 23.87 15.68 22.97
C LEU A 57 24.57 16.74 22.11
N GLY A 58 25.54 16.31 21.30
CA GLY A 58 25.98 17.03 20.12
C GLY A 58 24.93 16.94 19.02
N SER A 59 24.63 18.06 18.37
CA SER A 59 23.72 18.19 17.21
C SER A 59 23.99 17.09 16.17
N LYS A 60 22.96 16.31 15.80
CA LYS A 60 23.02 15.40 14.64
C LYS A 60 23.44 16.22 13.41
N LYS A 61 24.49 15.79 12.72
CA LYS A 61 24.90 16.38 11.42
C LYS A 61 23.70 16.32 10.45
N PRO A 62 23.39 17.38 9.71
CA PRO A 62 22.31 17.35 8.73
C PRO A 62 22.60 16.28 7.66
N LYS A 63 21.61 15.41 7.40
CA LYS A 63 21.69 14.43 6.30
C LYS A 63 21.90 15.20 4.99
N GLU A 64 22.87 14.79 4.17
CA GLU A 64 23.08 15.42 2.87
C GLU A 64 21.80 15.34 2.01
N PRO A 65 21.38 16.44 1.36
CA PRO A 65 20.18 16.44 0.55
C PRO A 65 20.35 15.49 -0.64
N LEU A 66 19.31 14.68 -0.90
CA LEU A 66 19.27 13.72 -1.99
C LEU A 66 19.66 14.40 -3.31
N ARG A 67 20.55 13.79 -4.11
CA ARG A 67 21.05 14.35 -5.39
C ARG A 67 19.95 14.87 -6.31
N ARG A 68 18.76 14.24 -6.25
CA ARG A 68 17.60 14.62 -7.04
C ARG A 68 16.96 15.95 -6.62
N VAL A 69 16.99 16.32 -5.34
CA VAL A 69 16.45 17.60 -4.85
C VAL A 69 17.20 18.76 -5.52
N LYS A 70 18.54 18.67 -5.59
CA LYS A 70 19.38 19.61 -6.33
C LYS A 70 19.07 19.66 -7.83
N ALA A 71 18.77 18.50 -8.43
CA ALA A 71 18.40 18.43 -9.85
C ALA A 71 17.01 19.05 -10.13
N LYS A 72 16.06 18.90 -9.20
CA LYS A 72 14.71 19.49 -9.26
C LYS A 72 14.79 21.02 -9.15
N GLU A 73 15.51 21.54 -8.17
CA GLU A 73 15.76 22.99 -8.01
C GLU A 73 16.38 23.63 -9.26
N ASN A 74 17.30 22.94 -9.94
CA ASN A 74 17.90 23.44 -11.18
C ASN A 74 16.94 23.43 -12.38
N ARG A 75 15.94 22.54 -12.38
CA ARG A 75 14.93 22.47 -13.45
C ARG A 75 13.82 23.51 -13.27
N GLY A 76 13.38 23.75 -12.03
CA GLY A 76 12.38 24.77 -11.71
C GLY A 76 12.79 26.21 -12.07
N LYS A 77 14.08 26.46 -12.36
CA LYS A 77 14.61 27.75 -12.83
C LYS A 77 14.45 27.97 -14.35
N ARG A 78 14.01 26.98 -15.12
CA ARG A 78 13.82 27.10 -16.57
C ARG A 78 12.46 27.72 -16.89
N VAL A 79 12.43 28.67 -17.82
CA VAL A 79 11.22 29.39 -18.24
C VAL A 79 10.32 28.53 -19.15
N ASP A 80 10.91 27.63 -19.94
CA ASP A 80 10.19 26.76 -20.87
C ASP A 80 9.81 25.41 -20.22
N ILE A 81 8.51 25.10 -20.18
CA ILE A 81 7.98 23.79 -19.77
C ILE A 81 8.22 22.79 -20.90
N HIS A 82 9.12 21.84 -20.67
CA HIS A 82 9.37 20.71 -21.57
C HIS A 82 9.05 19.41 -20.85
N GLY A 83 8.03 18.69 -21.31
CA GLY A 83 7.61 17.44 -20.70
C GLY A 83 8.68 16.33 -20.74
N PRO A 84 8.56 15.34 -19.86
CA PRO A 84 9.52 14.23 -19.77
C PRO A 84 9.51 13.34 -21.01
N ALA A 85 10.64 12.67 -21.26
CA ALA A 85 10.82 11.82 -22.42
C ALA A 85 10.25 10.42 -22.22
N SER A 86 10.28 9.91 -20.99
CA SER A 86 9.64 8.66 -20.59
C SER A 86 8.64 8.91 -19.47
N VAL A 87 7.43 8.37 -19.63
CA VAL A 87 6.39 8.30 -18.61
C VAL A 87 5.64 6.98 -18.74
N TYR A 88 5.39 6.31 -17.62
CA TYR A 88 4.53 5.12 -17.57
C TYR A 88 3.77 5.04 -16.26
N VAL A 89 2.60 4.41 -16.32
CA VAL A 89 1.82 3.98 -15.16
C VAL A 89 2.19 2.54 -14.85
N GLN A 90 2.44 2.21 -13.59
CA GLN A 90 2.75 0.85 -13.16
C GLN A 90 1.83 0.42 -12.01
N VAL A 91 1.28 -0.78 -12.07
CA VAL A 91 0.49 -1.36 -10.97
C VAL A 91 1.42 -1.70 -9.79
N VAL A 92 1.09 -1.19 -8.60
CA VAL A 92 1.75 -1.57 -7.35
C VAL A 92 0.94 -2.65 -6.66
N GLY A 93 -0.36 -2.43 -6.52
CA GLY A 93 -1.32 -3.39 -5.98
C GLY A 93 -2.53 -3.44 -6.90
N ALA A 94 -2.91 -4.65 -7.32
CA ALA A 94 -3.98 -4.85 -8.31
C ALA A 94 -5.40 -4.69 -7.77
N GLY A 95 -5.56 -4.52 -6.45
CA GLY A 95 -6.88 -4.50 -5.79
C GLY A 95 -7.46 -5.88 -5.48
N SER A 96 -6.65 -6.93 -5.54
CA SER A 96 -7.04 -8.30 -5.16
C SER A 96 -7.48 -8.37 -3.69
N ARG A 97 -8.17 -9.45 -3.31
CA ARG A 97 -8.68 -9.63 -1.94
C ARG A 97 -7.62 -9.38 -0.85
N ASP A 98 -6.38 -9.73 -1.11
CA ASP A 98 -5.26 -9.63 -0.16
C ASP A 98 -4.40 -8.35 -0.32
N ASN A 99 -4.59 -7.54 -1.36
CA ASN A 99 -3.78 -6.35 -1.65
C ASN A 99 -4.64 -5.17 -2.12
N ALA A 100 -4.41 -3.98 -1.55
CA ALA A 100 -5.13 -2.77 -1.96
C ALA A 100 -4.84 -2.36 -3.41
N ALA A 101 -5.78 -1.64 -4.03
CA ALA A 101 -5.61 -1.05 -5.35
C ALA A 101 -4.69 0.18 -5.28
N GLY A 102 -3.64 0.21 -6.12
CA GLY A 102 -2.75 1.35 -6.19
C GLY A 102 -1.80 1.30 -7.38
N ILE A 103 -1.50 2.47 -7.93
CA ILE A 103 -0.59 2.63 -9.09
C ILE A 103 0.54 3.61 -8.76
N TYR A 104 1.69 3.37 -9.37
CA TYR A 104 2.88 4.19 -9.28
C TYR A 104 3.23 4.74 -10.67
N VAL A 105 3.22 6.06 -10.80
CA VAL A 105 3.52 6.73 -12.06
C VAL A 105 4.98 7.18 -12.05
N PHE A 106 5.72 6.72 -13.05
CA PHE A 106 7.11 7.06 -13.26
C PHE A 106 7.23 8.13 -14.35
N SER A 107 8.14 9.07 -14.16
CA SER A 107 8.63 9.96 -15.22
C SER A 107 10.13 10.21 -15.09
N ASP A 108 10.78 10.84 -16.05
CA ASP A 108 12.20 11.22 -15.87
C ASP A 108 12.42 12.25 -14.74
N PHE A 109 11.35 12.91 -14.30
CA PHE A 109 11.43 14.06 -13.41
C PHE A 109 10.90 13.74 -12.01
N ASN A 110 9.70 13.17 -11.93
CA ASN A 110 8.88 13.04 -10.71
C ASN A 110 8.31 11.62 -10.56
N ARG A 111 7.90 11.25 -9.34
CA ARG A 111 7.13 10.02 -9.06
C ARG A 111 5.85 10.34 -8.32
N TYR A 112 4.82 9.56 -8.61
CA TYR A 112 3.48 9.74 -8.08
C TYR A 112 2.95 8.39 -7.63
N LEU A 113 2.25 8.38 -6.50
CA LEU A 113 1.52 7.22 -6.02
C LEU A 113 0.03 7.60 -5.97
N PHE A 114 -0.83 6.78 -6.58
CA PHE A 114 -2.28 6.93 -6.43
C PHE A 114 -2.79 5.80 -5.54
N ASN A 115 -3.38 6.20 -4.41
CA ASN A 115 -3.72 5.39 -3.25
C ASN A 115 -2.52 4.70 -2.57
N CYS A 116 -2.64 4.52 -1.27
CA CYS A 116 -1.63 3.93 -0.39
C CYS A 116 -2.31 3.06 0.68
N GLY A 117 -3.01 2.02 0.23
CA GLY A 117 -3.61 1.03 1.12
C GLY A 117 -2.56 0.13 1.80
N GLU A 118 -3.03 -0.76 2.68
CA GLU A 118 -2.14 -1.68 3.41
C GLU A 118 -1.24 -2.49 2.46
N GLY A 119 0.00 -2.74 2.88
CA GLY A 119 0.97 -3.53 2.13
C GLY A 119 1.72 -2.74 1.05
N THR A 120 1.27 -1.55 0.66
CA THR A 120 1.90 -0.75 -0.42
C THR A 120 3.42 -0.59 -0.21
N GLN A 121 3.85 -0.24 1.00
CA GLN A 121 5.28 -0.12 1.34
C GLN A 121 6.06 -1.43 1.15
N ARG A 122 5.45 -2.56 1.53
CA ARG A 122 6.04 -3.90 1.42
C ARG A 122 6.15 -4.31 -0.05
N LEU A 123 5.13 -4.03 -0.86
CA LEU A 123 5.14 -4.29 -2.31
C LEU A 123 6.20 -3.46 -3.03
N MET A 124 6.35 -2.19 -2.66
CA MET A 124 7.43 -1.36 -3.20
C MET A 124 8.80 -1.94 -2.84
N GLN A 125 8.99 -2.42 -1.60
CA GLN A 125 10.24 -3.08 -1.20
C GLN A 125 10.47 -4.39 -1.96
N GLU A 126 9.43 -5.21 -2.11
CA GLU A 126 9.43 -6.50 -2.82
C GLU A 126 9.95 -6.32 -4.25
N HIS A 127 9.38 -5.34 -4.96
CA HIS A 127 9.64 -5.12 -6.38
C HIS A 127 10.69 -4.04 -6.65
N LYS A 128 11.39 -3.56 -5.62
CA LYS A 128 12.45 -2.54 -5.72
C LYS A 128 11.95 -1.20 -6.31
N LEU A 129 10.67 -0.86 -6.09
CA LEU A 129 10.11 0.44 -6.44
C LEU A 129 10.63 1.48 -5.43
N LYS A 130 11.21 2.57 -5.93
CA LYS A 130 11.98 3.52 -5.11
C LYS A 130 11.10 4.55 -4.42
N ALA A 131 10.67 4.27 -3.18
CA ALA A 131 9.98 5.24 -2.33
C ALA A 131 10.79 6.53 -2.08
N SER A 132 12.14 6.45 -2.10
CA SER A 132 13.03 7.61 -1.99
C SER A 132 12.86 8.66 -3.09
N GLN A 133 12.14 8.32 -4.16
CA GLN A 133 11.84 9.21 -5.27
C GLN A 133 10.39 9.68 -5.26
N LEU A 134 9.58 9.34 -4.25
CA LEU A 134 8.17 9.73 -4.22
C LEU A 134 8.02 11.22 -3.93
N ASP A 135 7.34 11.95 -4.81
CA ASP A 135 7.06 13.39 -4.64
C ASP A 135 5.63 13.64 -4.17
N ASN A 136 4.68 12.88 -4.74
CA ASN A 136 3.25 13.14 -4.61
C ASN A 136 2.49 11.84 -4.31
N ILE A 137 1.55 11.92 -3.37
CA ILE A 137 0.55 10.86 -3.14
C ILE A 137 -0.84 11.48 -3.35
N PHE A 138 -1.60 10.88 -4.26
CA PHE A 138 -2.99 11.24 -4.57
C PHE A 138 -3.91 10.18 -3.98
N LEU A 139 -4.88 10.59 -3.17
CA LEU A 139 -5.85 9.72 -2.50
C LEU A 139 -7.24 9.96 -3.08
N THR A 140 -7.85 8.92 -3.63
CA THR A 140 -9.18 9.02 -4.26
C THR A 140 -10.31 9.05 -3.22
N ARG A 141 -10.14 8.38 -2.08
CA ARG A 141 -11.07 8.38 -0.94
C ARG A 141 -10.31 8.31 0.38
N LEU A 142 -10.91 8.82 1.47
CA LEU A 142 -10.41 8.70 2.85
C LEU A 142 -10.95 7.42 3.53
N SER A 143 -10.86 6.29 2.82
CA SER A 143 -11.17 4.96 3.32
C SER A 143 -9.91 4.16 3.63
N TRP A 144 -10.01 3.18 4.53
CA TRP A 144 -8.89 2.34 4.93
C TRP A 144 -8.23 1.63 3.74
N GLU A 145 -9.02 1.25 2.74
CA GLU A 145 -8.52 0.63 1.51
C GLU A 145 -7.52 1.51 0.75
N ASN A 146 -7.62 2.83 0.91
CA ASN A 146 -6.84 3.81 0.16
C ASN A 146 -5.74 4.44 1.03
N VAL A 147 -5.89 4.44 2.36
CA VAL A 147 -4.97 5.13 3.28
C VAL A 147 -4.28 4.24 4.32
N GLY A 148 -4.63 2.96 4.41
CA GLY A 148 -4.19 2.07 5.48
C GLY A 148 -2.67 1.84 5.55
N GLY A 149 -1.96 1.98 4.43
CA GLY A 149 -0.49 1.90 4.37
C GLY A 149 0.22 3.24 4.47
N LEU A 150 -0.53 4.35 4.55
CA LEU A 150 0.05 5.71 4.49
C LEU A 150 0.92 6.02 5.70
N SER A 151 0.58 5.53 6.89
CA SER A 151 1.38 5.74 8.12
C SER A 151 2.78 5.12 7.98
N GLY A 152 2.85 3.84 7.57
CA GLY A 152 4.12 3.15 7.31
C GLY A 152 4.90 3.77 6.15
N MET A 153 4.21 4.20 5.09
CA MET A 153 4.84 4.93 3.98
C MET A 153 5.49 6.23 4.44
N ILE A 154 4.79 7.07 5.22
CA ILE A 154 5.32 8.34 5.73
C ILE A 154 6.56 8.12 6.60
N LEU A 155 6.53 7.12 7.49
CA LEU A 155 7.69 6.75 8.30
C LEU A 155 8.87 6.31 7.43
N THR A 156 8.61 5.49 6.40
CA THR A 156 9.63 5.08 5.43
C THR A 156 10.23 6.27 4.67
N LEU A 157 9.42 7.24 4.23
CA LEU A 157 9.87 8.44 3.54
C LEU A 157 10.75 9.31 4.45
N LYS A 158 10.32 9.50 5.71
CA LYS A 158 11.07 10.21 6.75
C LYS A 158 12.44 9.56 6.98
N ASP A 159 12.48 8.25 7.21
CA ASP A 159 13.73 7.53 7.49
C ASP A 159 14.71 7.59 6.30
N THR A 160 14.15 7.47 5.09
CA THR A 160 14.87 7.59 3.82
C THR A 160 15.43 9.01 3.60
N GLY A 161 14.90 10.03 4.27
CA GLY A 161 15.32 11.42 4.15
C GLY A 161 14.70 12.14 2.95
N VAL A 162 13.47 11.79 2.58
CA VAL A 162 12.68 12.57 1.61
C VAL A 162 12.24 13.87 2.31
N PRO A 163 12.61 15.06 1.78
CA PRO A 163 12.41 16.32 2.50
C PRO A 163 10.95 16.79 2.49
N GLU A 164 10.23 16.55 1.39
CA GLU A 164 8.86 16.97 1.20
C GLU A 164 8.10 15.91 0.40
N CYS A 165 6.86 15.64 0.82
CA CYS A 165 5.89 14.86 0.08
C CYS A 165 4.56 15.62 0.05
N VAL A 166 4.00 15.80 -1.14
CA VAL A 166 2.71 16.48 -1.34
C VAL A 166 1.62 15.42 -1.31
N LEU A 167 0.62 15.64 -0.46
CA LEU A 167 -0.52 14.75 -0.28
C LEU A 167 -1.77 15.47 -0.79
N SER A 168 -2.46 14.91 -1.77
CA SER A 168 -3.69 15.49 -2.33
C SER A 168 -4.85 14.52 -2.19
N GLY A 169 -6.03 15.02 -1.83
CA GLY A 169 -7.23 14.19 -1.68
C GLY A 169 -8.35 14.87 -0.89
N PRO A 170 -9.31 14.08 -0.38
CA PRO A 170 -10.43 14.56 0.43
C PRO A 170 -10.01 15.43 1.63
N PRO A 171 -10.88 16.35 2.09
CA PRO A 171 -10.51 17.42 3.02
C PRO A 171 -10.10 16.91 4.41
N GLN A 172 -10.55 15.72 4.81
CA GLN A 172 -10.25 15.10 6.11
C GLN A 172 -8.81 14.58 6.22
N LEU A 173 -8.03 14.60 5.14
CA LEU A 173 -6.66 14.11 5.12
C LEU A 173 -5.77 14.75 6.21
N LYS A 174 -5.94 16.04 6.50
CA LYS A 174 -5.21 16.71 7.60
C LYS A 174 -5.53 16.10 8.96
N ASN A 175 -6.79 15.75 9.19
CA ASN A 175 -7.24 15.14 10.45
C ASN A 175 -6.75 13.70 10.56
N TYR A 176 -6.73 12.95 9.46
CA TYR A 176 -6.13 11.62 9.42
C TYR A 176 -4.62 11.64 9.75
N LEU A 177 -3.86 12.60 9.18
CA LEU A 177 -2.45 12.78 9.51
C LEU A 177 -2.23 13.19 10.96
N HIS A 178 -3.17 13.94 11.56
CA HIS A 178 -3.14 14.23 12.99
C HIS A 178 -3.38 12.97 13.81
N ALA A 179 -4.35 12.14 13.41
CA ALA A 179 -4.67 10.88 14.07
C ALA A 179 -3.51 9.89 14.07
N ILE A 180 -2.76 9.77 12.97
CA ILE A 180 -1.57 8.90 12.88
C ILE A 180 -0.49 9.28 13.91
N LYS A 181 -0.36 10.57 14.27
CA LYS A 181 0.65 11.02 15.26
C LYS A 181 0.44 10.40 16.65
N SER A 182 -0.78 9.93 16.96
CA SER A 182 -1.08 9.25 18.23
C SER A 182 -0.22 8.01 18.46
N PHE A 183 0.24 7.34 17.40
CA PHE A 183 1.06 6.13 17.49
C PHE A 183 2.38 6.21 16.69
N SER A 184 2.51 7.10 15.70
CA SER A 184 3.75 7.25 14.92
C SER A 184 4.78 8.18 15.57
N GLY A 185 4.36 8.96 16.57
CA GLY A 185 5.16 10.04 17.14
C GLY A 185 5.38 11.22 16.18
N PRO A 186 6.32 12.14 16.50
CA PRO A 186 6.55 13.36 15.74
C PRO A 186 7.07 13.12 14.31
N LEU A 187 6.49 13.86 13.36
CA LEU A 187 6.81 13.80 11.92
C LEU A 187 7.62 15.02 11.44
N GLU A 188 8.37 15.67 12.34
CA GLU A 188 9.04 16.97 12.13
C GLU A 188 10.19 16.95 11.09
N GLU A 189 10.67 15.77 10.69
CA GLU A 189 11.76 15.61 9.72
C GLU A 189 11.29 15.47 8.26
N ILE A 190 9.97 15.50 8.00
CA ILE A 190 9.39 15.48 6.66
C ILE A 190 8.29 16.54 6.53
N LYS A 191 8.38 17.36 5.48
CA LYS A 191 7.32 18.32 5.17
C LYS A 191 6.18 17.60 4.43
N LEU A 192 5.03 17.45 5.10
CA LEU A 192 3.82 16.89 4.50
C LEU A 192 2.89 18.04 4.08
N SER A 193 2.88 18.33 2.78
CA SER A 193 2.07 19.42 2.21
C SER A 193 0.71 18.88 1.78
N VAL A 194 -0.33 19.12 2.58
CA VAL A 194 -1.69 18.65 2.26
C VAL A 194 -2.42 19.66 1.38
N ARG A 195 -2.79 19.22 0.18
CA ARG A 195 -3.61 19.96 -0.77
C ARG A 195 -5.05 19.46 -0.72
N PRO A 196 -6.02 20.32 -0.37
CA PRO A 196 -7.42 19.96 -0.39
C PRO A 196 -7.96 19.83 -1.82
N TYR A 197 -8.99 19.03 -2.00
CA TYR A 197 -9.60 18.79 -3.33
C TYR A 197 -10.17 20.04 -4.02
N PHE A 198 -10.56 21.09 -3.26
CA PHE A 198 -11.06 22.35 -3.83
C PHE A 198 -9.95 23.20 -4.47
N GLU A 199 -8.68 22.87 -4.23
CA GLU A 199 -7.60 23.37 -5.07
C GLU A 199 -7.58 22.56 -6.37
N GLU A 200 -8.39 22.99 -7.34
CA GLU A 200 -8.74 22.22 -8.54
C GLU A 200 -7.54 21.69 -9.33
N THR A 201 -6.38 22.37 -9.27
CA THR A 201 -5.21 22.01 -10.09
C THR A 201 -3.91 21.92 -9.30
N TYR A 202 -3.11 20.90 -9.63
CA TYR A 202 -1.71 20.74 -9.28
C TYR A 202 -0.88 20.73 -10.56
N GLN A 203 0.31 21.33 -10.51
CA GLN A 203 1.21 21.35 -11.64
C GLN A 203 2.64 21.28 -11.16
N ASP A 204 3.43 20.42 -11.80
CA ASP A 204 4.88 20.36 -11.63
C ASP A 204 5.58 20.22 -12.98
N GLU A 205 6.83 19.72 -13.00
CA GLU A 205 7.63 19.62 -14.21
C GLU A 205 7.18 18.51 -15.17
N THR A 206 6.39 17.54 -14.71
CA THR A 206 5.94 16.40 -15.53
C THR A 206 4.56 16.62 -16.11
N MET A 207 3.62 17.05 -15.27
CA MET A 207 2.21 17.08 -15.64
C MET A 207 1.41 18.12 -14.87
N LYS A 208 0.21 18.37 -15.39
CA LYS A 208 -0.87 19.07 -14.68
C LYS A 208 -1.93 18.06 -14.27
N VAL A 209 -2.29 18.04 -13.00
CA VAL A 209 -3.28 17.15 -12.40
C VAL A 209 -4.49 17.97 -11.98
N TYR A 210 -5.68 17.57 -12.44
CA TYR A 210 -6.96 18.16 -12.07
C TYR A 210 -7.67 17.24 -11.07
N GLN A 211 -8.15 17.82 -9.97
CA GLN A 211 -8.94 17.12 -8.95
C GLN A 211 -10.43 17.28 -9.30
N VAL A 212 -11.13 16.16 -9.50
CA VAL A 212 -12.54 16.13 -9.87
C VAL A 212 -13.33 15.52 -8.71
N PRO A 213 -13.93 16.33 -7.82
CA PRO A 213 -14.77 15.81 -6.75
C PRO A 213 -16.09 15.26 -7.30
N ILE A 214 -16.48 14.10 -6.81
CA ILE A 214 -17.68 13.36 -7.19
C ILE A 214 -18.42 13.00 -5.91
N PHE A 215 -19.68 13.41 -5.81
CA PHE A 215 -20.53 13.17 -4.65
C PHE A 215 -21.61 12.15 -5.02
N ALA A 216 -21.68 11.03 -4.29
CA ALA A 216 -22.74 10.05 -4.45
C ALA A 216 -24.12 10.70 -4.23
N GLN A 217 -25.15 10.14 -4.87
CA GLN A 217 -26.51 10.62 -4.63
C GLN A 217 -26.95 10.20 -3.24
N SER A 218 -27.28 11.17 -2.38
CA SER A 218 -27.95 10.86 -1.12
C SER A 218 -29.28 10.18 -1.45
N LYS A 219 -29.51 8.98 -0.93
CA LYS A 219 -30.89 8.48 -0.78
C LYS A 219 -31.62 9.57 0.01
N ALA A 220 -32.59 10.23 -0.62
CA ALA A 220 -33.43 11.19 0.08
C ALA A 220 -34.15 10.43 1.19
N ASP A 221 -33.71 10.63 2.42
CA ASP A 221 -34.38 10.08 3.58
C ASP A 221 -35.78 10.68 3.62
N GLY A 222 -36.81 9.84 3.45
CA GLY A 222 -38.23 10.20 3.34
C GLY A 222 -38.84 10.74 4.64
N GLY A 223 -38.03 11.37 5.50
CA GLY A 223 -38.46 12.04 6.72
C GLY A 223 -39.00 13.44 6.42
N LYS A 224 -40.32 13.55 6.23
CA LYS A 224 -41.05 14.83 6.19
C LYS A 224 -40.65 15.74 7.35
N ARG A 225 -39.81 16.73 7.11
CA ARG A 225 -39.80 17.98 7.89
C ARG A 225 -40.48 19.06 7.07
N SER A 226 -41.72 19.34 7.42
CA SER A 226 -42.55 20.41 6.86
C SER A 226 -41.79 21.74 6.85
N PRO A 227 -41.73 22.49 5.73
CA PRO A 227 -41.14 23.81 5.72
C PRO A 227 -42.13 24.83 6.31
N ARG A 228 -41.70 25.61 7.29
CA ARG A 228 -42.37 26.87 7.64
C ARG A 228 -42.13 27.88 6.50
N PRO A 229 -43.14 28.65 6.07
CA PRO A 229 -42.99 29.57 4.95
C PRO A 229 -42.29 30.85 5.40
N GLY A 230 -41.21 31.25 4.73
CA GLY A 230 -40.53 32.51 5.00
C GLY A 230 -39.33 32.79 4.12
N ARG A 231 -39.57 33.55 3.04
CA ARG A 231 -38.64 34.29 2.16
C ARG A 231 -37.70 33.51 1.23
N SER A 232 -37.98 33.73 -0.05
CA SER A 232 -37.26 33.36 -1.26
C SER A 232 -35.94 34.11 -1.45
N SER A 233 -34.88 33.37 -1.82
CA SER A 233 -33.76 33.79 -2.66
C SER A 233 -32.96 32.54 -3.10
N PRO A 234 -32.64 32.34 -4.39
CA PRO A 234 -31.89 31.18 -4.85
C PRO A 234 -30.38 31.46 -4.73
N THR A 235 -29.78 31.04 -3.63
CA THR A 235 -28.32 30.95 -3.52
C THR A 235 -27.94 29.49 -3.32
N GLN A 236 -27.25 28.92 -4.32
CA GLN A 236 -26.55 27.64 -4.18
C GLN A 236 -25.68 27.70 -2.91
N SER A 237 -26.08 26.94 -1.89
CA SER A 237 -25.39 26.90 -0.62
C SER A 237 -24.16 26.01 -0.73
N TYR A 238 -23.01 26.61 -0.98
CA TYR A 238 -21.74 25.99 -0.63
C TYR A 238 -21.72 25.71 0.89
N PRO A 239 -21.17 24.58 1.36
CA PRO A 239 -21.11 24.28 2.80
C PRO A 239 -20.32 25.36 3.53
N ARG A 240 -20.88 25.87 4.63
CA ARG A 240 -20.25 26.88 5.50
C ARG A 240 -18.90 26.36 6.02
N LYS A 241 -17.89 27.24 6.01
CA LYS A 241 -16.59 27.04 6.68
C LYS A 241 -16.81 26.80 8.19
N GLY A 242 -16.57 25.58 8.66
CA GLY A 242 -16.54 25.24 10.08
C GLY A 242 -16.59 23.73 10.31
N ALA A 243 -15.45 23.14 10.73
CA ALA A 243 -15.19 21.71 10.98
C ALA A 243 -15.38 20.77 9.76
N ALA A 244 -14.27 20.20 9.27
CA ALA A 244 -14.27 19.21 8.20
C ALA A 244 -14.78 17.85 8.72
N PHE A 245 -16.09 17.72 8.87
CA PHE A 245 -16.76 16.46 9.18
C PHE A 245 -16.55 15.45 8.04
N ARG A 246 -16.57 14.15 8.37
CA ARG A 246 -16.56 13.04 7.41
C ARG A 246 -17.66 13.22 6.37
N ASP A 247 -17.31 13.07 5.09
CA ASP A 247 -18.27 13.00 3.99
C ASP A 247 -18.10 11.66 3.25
N PRO A 248 -18.91 10.64 3.59
CA PRO A 248 -18.79 9.32 2.97
C PRO A 248 -19.26 9.31 1.51
N SER A 249 -19.92 10.39 1.05
CA SER A 249 -20.38 10.51 -0.33
C SER A 249 -19.31 11.03 -1.28
N LEU A 250 -18.15 11.49 -0.78
CA LEU A 250 -17.11 12.10 -1.61
C LEU A 250 -16.07 11.08 -2.10
N VAL A 251 -15.86 11.07 -3.41
CA VAL A 251 -14.68 10.51 -4.08
C VAL A 251 -14.02 11.60 -4.93
N VAL A 252 -12.70 11.58 -5.02
CA VAL A 252 -11.92 12.48 -5.88
C VAL A 252 -11.29 11.68 -7.01
N ALA A 253 -11.70 11.96 -8.24
CA ALA A 253 -11.01 11.46 -9.43
C ALA A 253 -9.88 12.42 -9.83
N PHE A 254 -8.87 11.90 -10.53
CA PHE A 254 -7.72 12.68 -10.96
C PHE A 254 -7.54 12.59 -12.46
N VAL A 255 -7.55 13.75 -13.14
CA VAL A 255 -7.21 13.83 -14.57
C VAL A 255 -5.79 14.36 -14.71
N CYS A 256 -4.91 13.57 -15.29
CA CYS A 256 -3.48 13.84 -15.36
C CYS A 256 -3.07 14.11 -16.81
N LYS A 257 -2.77 15.37 -17.13
CA LYS A 257 -2.32 15.82 -18.45
C LYS A 257 -0.81 16.01 -18.46
N LEU A 258 -0.10 15.17 -19.22
CA LEU A 258 1.36 15.32 -19.37
C LEU A 258 1.69 16.63 -20.09
N HIS A 259 2.80 17.27 -19.70
CA HIS A 259 3.26 18.46 -20.41
C HIS A 259 3.71 18.10 -21.83
N PRO A 260 3.47 19.00 -22.81
CA PRO A 260 3.87 18.77 -24.19
C PRO A 260 5.39 18.64 -24.29
N LYS A 261 5.83 17.80 -25.22
CA LYS A 261 7.25 17.56 -25.48
C LYS A 261 7.56 17.96 -26.92
N LYS A 262 8.41 18.99 -27.05
CA LYS A 262 8.93 19.45 -28.34
C LYS A 262 9.61 18.29 -29.08
N GLY A 263 9.44 18.26 -30.39
CA GLY A 263 10.05 17.27 -31.27
C GLY A 263 11.58 17.18 -31.14
N ASN A 264 12.10 16.00 -31.48
CA ASN A 264 13.53 15.78 -31.57
C ASN A 264 14.06 16.39 -32.86
N PHE A 265 15.23 17.03 -32.80
CA PHE A 265 15.90 17.58 -33.98
C PHE A 265 16.63 16.45 -34.72
N LEU A 266 16.35 16.32 -36.00
CA LEU A 266 16.80 15.27 -36.88
C LEU A 266 18.13 15.70 -37.51
N VAL A 267 19.21 15.40 -36.78
CA VAL A 267 20.59 15.77 -37.12
C VAL A 267 20.99 15.35 -38.53
N ALA A 268 20.55 14.18 -38.99
CA ALA A 268 20.84 13.68 -40.33
C ALA A 268 20.20 14.55 -41.43
N GLN A 269 18.89 14.79 -41.35
CA GLN A 269 18.15 15.63 -42.29
C GLN A 269 18.66 17.08 -42.29
N ALA A 270 19.01 17.59 -41.11
CA ALA A 270 19.60 18.92 -40.99
C ALA A 270 20.96 19.05 -41.72
N LYS A 271 21.82 18.02 -41.64
CA LYS A 271 23.09 17.98 -42.39
C LYS A 271 22.85 17.95 -43.89
N GLU A 272 21.88 17.17 -44.35
CA GLU A 272 21.51 17.09 -45.78
C GLU A 272 21.01 18.44 -46.32
N LEU A 273 20.32 19.23 -45.48
CA LEU A 273 19.86 20.57 -45.82
C LEU A 273 20.95 21.65 -45.68
N GLY A 274 22.19 21.28 -45.34
CA GLY A 274 23.33 22.19 -45.26
C GLY A 274 23.46 22.95 -43.93
N LEU A 275 22.69 22.61 -42.91
CA LEU A 275 22.80 23.28 -41.61
C LEU A 275 24.18 23.00 -40.95
N PRO A 276 24.75 23.96 -40.21
CA PRO A 276 26.11 23.88 -39.68
C PRO A 276 26.17 23.01 -38.40
N VAL A 277 25.70 21.77 -38.50
CA VAL A 277 25.58 20.80 -37.40
C VAL A 277 26.96 20.48 -36.83
N GLY A 278 27.10 20.59 -35.50
CA GLY A 278 28.35 20.38 -34.78
C GLY A 278 29.17 21.65 -34.53
N THR A 279 28.71 22.81 -35.03
CA THR A 279 29.29 24.12 -34.72
C THR A 279 28.49 24.86 -33.64
N ALA A 280 29.06 25.87 -32.99
CA ALA A 280 28.32 26.70 -32.03
C ALA A 280 27.13 27.46 -32.67
N ALA A 281 27.18 27.71 -33.99
CA ALA A 281 26.17 28.46 -34.73
C ALA A 281 24.84 27.70 -34.90
N ILE A 282 24.83 26.37 -34.77
CA ILE A 282 23.59 25.57 -34.91
C ILE A 282 22.62 25.75 -33.75
N GLY A 283 23.10 26.15 -32.57
CA GLY A 283 22.30 26.22 -31.34
C GLY A 283 21.06 27.13 -31.47
N PRO A 284 21.23 28.41 -31.86
CA PRO A 284 20.11 29.31 -32.10
C PRO A 284 19.14 28.82 -33.19
N LEU A 285 19.67 28.23 -34.27
CA LEU A 285 18.87 27.70 -35.38
C LEU A 285 17.97 26.54 -34.93
N VAL A 286 18.54 25.58 -34.17
CA VAL A 286 17.78 24.46 -33.58
C VAL A 286 16.73 24.96 -32.60
N SER A 287 17.04 25.98 -31.80
CA SER A 287 16.07 26.57 -30.89
C SER A 287 14.87 27.16 -31.65
N ASN A 288 15.11 27.95 -32.70
CA ASN A 288 14.06 28.52 -33.53
C ASN A 288 13.20 27.43 -34.21
N LEU A 289 13.84 26.43 -34.82
CA LEU A 289 13.15 25.32 -35.49
C LEU A 289 12.32 24.49 -34.51
N LYS A 290 12.85 24.17 -33.32
CA LYS A 290 12.10 23.47 -32.27
C LYS A 290 10.96 24.30 -31.68
N ASN A 291 11.00 25.61 -31.83
CA ASN A 291 9.92 26.52 -31.44
C ASN A 291 8.90 26.74 -32.56
N GLY A 292 8.97 25.95 -33.65
CA GLY A 292 8.04 26.03 -34.77
C GLY A 292 8.31 27.20 -35.72
N LYS A 293 9.46 27.87 -35.62
CA LYS A 293 9.81 28.98 -36.51
C LYS A 293 10.65 28.47 -37.68
N SER A 294 10.19 28.73 -38.91
CA SER A 294 11.02 28.57 -40.10
C SER A 294 12.23 29.50 -40.03
N ILE A 295 13.36 29.04 -40.55
CA ILE A 295 14.59 29.82 -40.64
C ILE A 295 15.01 29.96 -42.11
N ILE A 296 15.74 31.02 -42.42
CA ILE A 296 16.43 31.16 -43.70
C ILE A 296 17.91 30.92 -43.43
N TYR A 297 18.49 29.94 -44.10
CA TYR A 297 19.91 29.62 -44.00
C TYR A 297 20.48 29.44 -45.41
N GLU A 298 21.54 30.19 -45.74
CA GLU A 298 22.17 30.19 -47.08
C GLU A 298 21.17 30.38 -48.24
N GLY A 299 20.16 31.24 -48.04
CA GLY A 299 19.14 31.55 -49.05
C GLY A 299 18.02 30.51 -49.18
N LYS A 300 18.02 29.42 -48.40
CA LYS A 300 16.97 28.40 -48.37
C LYS A 300 16.08 28.57 -47.14
N GLU A 301 14.76 28.49 -47.32
CA GLU A 301 13.81 28.37 -46.22
C GLU A 301 13.82 26.92 -45.70
N ILE A 302 14.14 26.74 -44.42
CA ILE A 302 14.09 25.45 -43.74
C ILE A 302 12.93 25.50 -42.74
N ARG A 303 11.97 24.59 -42.93
CA ARG A 303 10.79 24.48 -42.09
C ARG A 303 11.01 23.46 -40.96
N PRO A 304 10.38 23.65 -39.78
CA PRO A 304 10.50 22.72 -38.66
C PRO A 304 10.21 21.26 -39.03
N GLU A 305 9.21 20.99 -39.87
CA GLU A 305 8.75 19.64 -40.21
C GLU A 305 9.79 18.86 -41.02
N GLN A 306 10.75 19.55 -41.64
CA GLN A 306 11.83 18.94 -42.43
C GLN A 306 13.00 18.45 -41.56
N VAL A 307 13.09 18.91 -40.31
CA VAL A 307 14.26 18.72 -39.44
C VAL A 307 13.89 18.44 -37.98
N CYS A 308 12.62 18.38 -37.64
CA CYS A 308 12.11 18.05 -36.32
C CYS A 308 11.01 16.99 -36.44
N THR A 309 10.97 16.05 -35.50
CA THR A 309 9.79 15.18 -35.34
C THR A 309 8.59 16.02 -34.89
N PRO A 310 7.34 15.56 -35.09
CA PRO A 310 6.16 16.23 -34.55
C PRO A 310 6.25 16.47 -33.04
N THR A 311 5.60 17.53 -32.57
CA THR A 311 5.45 17.79 -31.13
C THR A 311 4.46 16.80 -30.55
N ASP A 312 4.82 16.19 -29.43
CA ASP A 312 3.91 15.36 -28.64
C ASP A 312 3.06 16.30 -27.75
N PRO A 313 1.73 16.34 -27.93
CA PRO A 313 0.86 17.26 -27.21
C PRO A 313 0.74 16.94 -25.71
N GLY A 314 1.11 15.72 -25.30
CA GLY A 314 0.95 15.21 -23.94
C GLY A 314 -0.31 14.37 -23.80
N PRO A 315 -0.21 13.02 -23.73
CA PRO A 315 -1.38 12.20 -23.49
C PRO A 315 -1.95 12.46 -22.09
N VAL A 316 -3.26 12.24 -21.95
CA VAL A 316 -3.99 12.31 -20.69
C VAL A 316 -4.21 10.90 -20.15
N PHE A 317 -4.07 10.71 -18.85
CA PHE A 317 -4.61 9.54 -18.17
C PHE A 317 -5.52 9.96 -17.01
N ILE A 318 -6.55 9.17 -16.74
CA ILE A 318 -7.55 9.43 -15.70
C ILE A 318 -7.48 8.33 -14.66
N VAL A 319 -7.54 8.69 -13.38
CA VAL A 319 -7.71 7.76 -12.27
C VAL A 319 -9.06 8.04 -11.63
N VAL A 320 -9.96 7.05 -11.69
CA VAL A 320 -11.32 7.17 -11.17
C VAL A 320 -11.63 5.98 -10.26
N GLU A 321 -12.27 6.29 -9.14
CA GLU A 321 -12.80 5.28 -8.22
C GLU A 321 -14.32 5.38 -8.20
N CYS A 322 -15.01 4.24 -8.27
CA CYS A 322 -16.45 4.16 -8.13
C CYS A 322 -16.78 3.02 -7.16
N PRO A 323 -16.82 3.26 -5.84
CA PRO A 323 -16.76 2.18 -4.86
C PRO A 323 -18.05 1.37 -4.72
N SER A 324 -19.19 1.94 -5.09
CA SER A 324 -20.49 1.29 -4.97
C SER A 324 -21.46 1.82 -6.03
N GLN A 325 -22.61 1.16 -6.13
CA GLN A 325 -23.67 1.55 -7.06
C GLN A 325 -24.19 2.98 -6.82
N GLU A 326 -24.09 3.49 -5.58
CA GLU A 326 -24.56 4.84 -5.20
C GLU A 326 -23.73 5.97 -5.85
N PHE A 327 -22.53 5.65 -6.33
CA PHE A 327 -21.64 6.58 -7.02
C PHE A 327 -21.80 6.55 -8.54
N VAL A 328 -22.46 5.54 -9.12
CA VAL A 328 -22.46 5.29 -10.57
C VAL A 328 -23.03 6.48 -11.32
N GLU A 329 -24.19 7.00 -10.90
CA GLU A 329 -24.81 8.13 -11.57
C GLU A 329 -23.94 9.39 -11.49
N ALA A 330 -23.36 9.67 -10.31
CA ALA A 330 -22.52 10.83 -10.09
C ALA A 330 -21.25 10.80 -10.95
N VAL A 331 -20.62 9.63 -11.10
CA VAL A 331 -19.46 9.44 -11.99
C VAL A 331 -19.89 9.60 -13.45
N CYS A 332 -20.96 8.92 -13.86
CA CYS A 332 -21.35 8.82 -15.27
C CYS A 332 -21.93 10.13 -15.85
N THR A 333 -22.42 11.03 -14.99
CA THR A 333 -22.99 12.33 -15.36
C THR A 333 -22.04 13.50 -15.10
N ASN A 334 -20.86 13.26 -14.52
CA ASN A 334 -19.92 14.32 -14.17
C ASN A 334 -19.46 15.10 -15.42
N LEU A 335 -19.74 16.41 -15.44
CA LEU A 335 -19.45 17.27 -16.57
C LEU A 335 -17.95 17.50 -16.81
N GLN A 336 -17.11 17.42 -15.77
CA GLN A 336 -15.65 17.56 -15.93
C GLN A 336 -15.05 16.34 -16.62
N LEU A 337 -15.48 15.13 -16.26
CA LEU A 337 -15.05 13.89 -16.94
C LEU A 337 -15.60 13.79 -18.36
N ARG A 338 -16.85 14.23 -18.59
CA ARG A 338 -17.49 14.18 -19.91
C ARG A 338 -16.71 14.92 -21.00
N ARG A 339 -15.96 15.97 -20.65
CA ARG A 339 -15.12 16.74 -21.59
C ARG A 339 -14.02 15.89 -22.23
N TYR A 340 -13.59 14.83 -21.56
CA TYR A 340 -12.52 13.94 -22.02
C TYR A 340 -13.04 12.72 -22.81
N GLN A 341 -14.37 12.62 -22.96
CA GLN A 341 -15.01 11.54 -23.72
C GLN A 341 -15.29 11.95 -25.18
N ALA A 342 -15.26 13.24 -25.51
CA ALA A 342 -15.55 13.68 -26.87
C ALA A 342 -14.37 13.44 -27.82
N GLU A 343 -14.64 12.87 -28.99
CA GLU A 343 -13.68 12.76 -30.09
C GLU A 343 -13.26 14.14 -30.60
N GLY A 344 -11.98 14.30 -30.97
CA GLY A 344 -11.45 15.54 -31.55
C GLY A 344 -11.08 16.64 -30.55
N THR A 345 -11.06 16.36 -29.25
CA THR A 345 -10.48 17.27 -28.25
C THR A 345 -8.94 17.24 -28.32
N GLU A 346 -8.28 18.37 -28.03
CA GLU A 346 -6.80 18.43 -27.95
C GLU A 346 -6.21 17.50 -26.86
N ASP A 347 -7.05 17.05 -25.93
CA ASP A 347 -6.71 16.26 -24.75
C ASP A 347 -6.98 14.77 -24.97
N SER A 348 -6.19 14.13 -25.84
CA SER A 348 -6.31 12.68 -26.11
C SER A 348 -6.08 11.85 -24.86
N VAL A 349 -7.12 11.14 -24.40
CA VAL A 349 -7.05 10.21 -23.26
C VAL A 349 -6.46 8.90 -23.74
N ALA A 350 -5.28 8.56 -23.23
CA ALA A 350 -4.62 7.29 -23.55
C ALA A 350 -5.03 6.16 -22.59
N LEU A 351 -5.34 6.48 -21.33
CA LEU A 351 -5.64 5.50 -20.29
C LEU A 351 -6.68 5.99 -19.30
N VAL A 352 -7.65 5.14 -18.98
CA VAL A 352 -8.53 5.31 -17.80
C VAL A 352 -8.27 4.16 -16.82
N VAL A 353 -7.92 4.51 -15.58
CA VAL A 353 -7.69 3.58 -14.48
C VAL A 353 -8.93 3.56 -13.60
N HIS A 354 -9.58 2.40 -13.54
CA HIS A 354 -10.82 2.16 -12.80
C HIS A 354 -10.51 1.38 -11.52
N MET A 355 -10.74 2.02 -10.37
CA MET A 355 -10.76 1.36 -9.06
C MET A 355 -12.22 1.12 -8.69
N THR A 356 -12.78 0.01 -9.19
CA THR A 356 -14.23 -0.18 -9.25
C THR A 356 -14.59 -1.67 -9.10
N PRO A 357 -15.48 -2.07 -8.18
CA PRO A 357 -15.87 -3.46 -8.03
C PRO A 357 -16.67 -3.97 -9.24
N GLU A 358 -16.68 -5.30 -9.43
CA GLU A 358 -17.40 -5.92 -10.56
C GLU A 358 -18.90 -5.61 -10.56
N SER A 359 -19.52 -5.53 -9.37
CA SER A 359 -20.93 -5.16 -9.23
C SER A 359 -21.28 -3.82 -9.89
N VAL A 360 -20.35 -2.86 -9.88
CA VAL A 360 -20.50 -1.57 -10.58
C VAL A 360 -20.22 -1.71 -12.07
N LEU A 361 -19.14 -2.41 -12.46
CA LEU A 361 -18.78 -2.64 -13.87
C LEU A 361 -19.87 -3.39 -14.65
N LYS A 362 -20.69 -4.18 -13.96
CA LYS A 362 -21.84 -4.88 -14.54
C LYS A 362 -23.01 -3.97 -14.87
N THR A 363 -23.09 -2.79 -14.27
CA THR A 363 -24.20 -1.85 -14.53
C THR A 363 -24.11 -1.31 -15.95
N ASN A 364 -25.25 -1.29 -16.66
CA ASN A 364 -25.30 -0.78 -18.04
C ASN A 364 -24.84 0.68 -18.11
N GLN A 365 -25.23 1.51 -17.13
CA GLN A 365 -24.84 2.91 -17.06
C GLN A 365 -23.31 3.11 -17.03
N TYR A 366 -22.58 2.28 -16.27
CA TYR A 366 -21.12 2.38 -16.21
C TYR A 366 -20.46 1.87 -17.50
N LYS A 367 -21.00 0.80 -18.11
CA LYS A 367 -20.52 0.29 -19.41
C LYS A 367 -20.68 1.32 -20.52
N GLU A 368 -21.88 1.90 -20.64
CA GLU A 368 -22.16 2.98 -21.59
C GLU A 368 -21.25 4.19 -21.33
N TRP A 369 -20.93 4.49 -20.06
CA TRP A 369 -19.99 5.55 -19.74
C TRP A 369 -18.56 5.23 -20.19
N MET A 370 -18.09 3.98 -20.07
CA MET A 370 -16.79 3.56 -20.60
C MET A 370 -16.75 3.64 -22.13
N GLU A 371 -17.83 3.24 -22.81
CA GLU A 371 -17.95 3.25 -24.28
C GLU A 371 -17.97 4.66 -24.90
N ARG A 372 -18.17 5.71 -24.09
CA ARG A 372 -18.09 7.09 -24.57
C ARG A 372 -16.66 7.56 -24.80
N PHE A 373 -15.65 6.91 -24.24
CA PHE A 373 -14.26 7.29 -24.51
C PHE A 373 -13.87 6.91 -25.95
N PRO A 374 -12.94 7.64 -26.59
CA PRO A 374 -12.43 7.28 -27.91
C PRO A 374 -11.94 5.82 -27.95
N SER A 375 -12.13 5.13 -29.08
CA SER A 375 -11.75 3.71 -29.24
C SER A 375 -10.26 3.43 -29.08
N THR A 376 -9.42 4.47 -29.10
CA THR A 376 -7.97 4.43 -28.83
C THR A 376 -7.63 4.47 -27.34
N THR A 377 -8.62 4.69 -26.47
CA THR A 377 -8.45 4.73 -25.02
C THR A 377 -8.35 3.32 -24.45
N GLU A 378 -7.32 3.07 -23.66
CA GLU A 378 -7.16 1.82 -22.93
C GLU A 378 -7.78 1.93 -21.53
N HIS A 379 -8.39 0.85 -21.05
CA HIS A 379 -9.02 0.80 -19.72
C HIS A 379 -8.31 -0.19 -18.80
N LEU A 380 -7.72 0.30 -17.70
CA LEU A 380 -7.09 -0.54 -16.67
C LEU A 380 -8.04 -0.72 -15.49
N ILE A 381 -8.31 -1.96 -15.10
CA ILE A 381 -9.25 -2.25 -14.01
C ILE A 381 -8.54 -2.88 -12.82
N LEU A 382 -8.64 -2.23 -11.66
CA LEU A 382 -8.12 -2.69 -10.37
C LEU A 382 -9.29 -3.01 -9.44
N ASN A 383 -9.45 -4.29 -9.10
CA ASN A 383 -10.48 -4.76 -8.17
C ASN A 383 -10.20 -6.20 -7.68
N GLU A 384 -11.08 -6.74 -6.84
CA GLU A 384 -10.89 -8.04 -6.19
C GLU A 384 -10.86 -9.23 -7.16
N ASN A 385 -11.31 -9.04 -8.40
CA ASN A 385 -11.25 -10.05 -9.46
C ASN A 385 -9.88 -10.13 -10.15
N ALA A 386 -8.95 -9.23 -9.83
CA ALA A 386 -7.56 -9.35 -10.26
C ALA A 386 -6.91 -10.61 -9.65
N CYS A 387 -6.50 -11.55 -10.49
CA CYS A 387 -5.81 -12.77 -10.08
C CYS A 387 -4.31 -12.62 -10.36
N THR A 388 -3.55 -12.15 -9.37
CA THR A 388 -2.10 -11.95 -9.51
C THR A 388 -1.39 -12.02 -8.15
N VAL A 389 -0.18 -12.56 -8.13
CA VAL A 389 0.61 -12.72 -6.91
C VAL A 389 1.57 -11.54 -6.75
N HIS A 390 1.44 -10.79 -5.66
CA HIS A 390 2.33 -9.68 -5.35
C HIS A 390 3.48 -10.08 -4.41
N ASN A 391 3.25 -10.98 -3.44
CA ASN A 391 4.24 -11.34 -2.42
C ASN A 391 5.06 -12.59 -2.77
N ILE A 392 5.75 -12.58 -3.91
CA ILE A 392 6.48 -13.73 -4.47
C ILE A 392 7.47 -14.35 -3.46
N ARG A 393 8.22 -13.53 -2.73
CA ARG A 393 9.17 -14.03 -1.73
C ARG A 393 8.52 -14.75 -0.56
N SER A 394 7.26 -14.43 -0.22
CA SER A 394 6.49 -15.20 0.77
C SER A 394 6.11 -16.58 0.23
N HIS A 395 5.67 -16.69 -1.03
CA HIS A 395 5.42 -18.00 -1.64
C HIS A 395 6.68 -18.84 -1.71
N LYS A 396 7.79 -18.26 -2.17
CA LYS A 396 9.08 -18.95 -2.24
C LYS A 396 9.55 -19.52 -0.91
N ILE A 397 9.58 -18.71 0.15
CA ILE A 397 10.02 -19.21 1.46
C ILE A 397 9.04 -20.25 2.03
N GLN A 398 7.73 -20.08 1.81
CA GLN A 398 6.73 -21.06 2.25
C GLN A 398 6.91 -22.40 1.53
N THR A 399 7.16 -22.38 0.22
CA THR A 399 7.43 -23.59 -0.57
C THR A 399 8.66 -24.34 -0.05
N GLN A 400 9.72 -23.61 0.32
CA GLN A 400 10.93 -24.19 0.91
C GLN A 400 10.68 -24.77 2.31
N LEU A 401 9.92 -24.08 3.16
CA LEU A 401 9.56 -24.55 4.50
C LEU A 401 8.61 -25.77 4.45
N ASN A 402 7.71 -25.81 3.47
CA ASN A 402 6.83 -26.95 3.23
C ASN A 402 7.60 -28.24 2.93
N MET A 403 8.80 -28.16 2.33
CA MET A 403 9.67 -29.32 2.13
C MET A 403 10.11 -29.96 3.46
N ILE A 404 10.20 -29.17 4.53
CA ILE A 404 10.59 -29.62 5.86
C ILE A 404 9.38 -30.26 6.56
N HIS A 405 8.26 -29.54 6.60
CA HIS A 405 7.05 -30.01 7.28
C HIS A 405 5.77 -29.48 6.60
N PRO A 406 5.07 -30.29 5.79
CA PRO A 406 3.92 -29.83 5.02
C PRO A 406 2.72 -29.36 5.84
N GLU A 407 2.48 -29.98 7.00
CA GLU A 407 1.33 -29.62 7.87
C GLU A 407 1.57 -28.32 8.65
N ILE A 408 2.77 -28.11 9.24
CA ILE A 408 3.14 -26.86 9.93
C ILE A 408 3.28 -25.70 8.92
N PHE A 409 3.79 -25.99 7.72
CA PHE A 409 4.01 -25.02 6.66
C PHE A 409 3.21 -25.37 5.41
N PRO A 410 1.87 -25.23 5.43
CA PRO A 410 1.05 -25.50 4.26
C PRO A 410 1.40 -24.52 3.13
N GLN A 411 1.22 -24.92 1.88
CA GLN A 411 1.42 -24.01 0.74
C GLN A 411 0.44 -22.83 0.84
N LEU A 412 0.92 -21.63 0.48
CA LEU A 412 0.04 -20.46 0.42
C LEU A 412 -0.99 -20.63 -0.69
N LYS A 413 -2.24 -20.29 -0.38
CA LYS A 413 -3.38 -20.33 -1.29
C LYS A 413 -3.54 -18.99 -2.02
N THR A 414 -4.20 -19.05 -3.17
CA THR A 414 -4.71 -17.87 -3.88
C THR A 414 -6.21 -17.76 -3.60
N TYR A 415 -6.70 -16.54 -3.36
CA TYR A 415 -8.13 -16.29 -3.29
C TYR A 415 -8.69 -16.14 -4.70
N GLU A 416 -9.77 -16.85 -4.99
CA GLU A 416 -10.48 -16.73 -6.27
C GLU A 416 -11.85 -16.08 -6.03
N SER A 417 -12.08 -14.95 -6.70
CA SER A 417 -13.38 -14.28 -6.62
C SER A 417 -14.47 -15.21 -7.15
N LYS A 418 -15.53 -15.40 -6.37
CA LYS A 418 -16.73 -16.14 -6.79
C LYS A 418 -17.57 -15.34 -7.79
N GLU A 419 -17.32 -14.04 -7.92
CA GLU A 419 -18.06 -13.16 -8.79
C GLU A 419 -17.56 -13.27 -10.23
N THR A 420 -18.47 -13.45 -11.20
CA THR A 420 -18.11 -13.45 -12.62
C THR A 420 -17.63 -12.06 -13.07
N PRO A 421 -16.54 -11.97 -13.86
CA PRO A 421 -16.10 -10.68 -14.40
C PRO A 421 -17.15 -10.05 -15.31
N ALA A 422 -17.27 -8.72 -15.28
CA ALA A 422 -18.11 -7.96 -16.18
C ALA A 422 -17.64 -8.12 -17.64
N THR A 423 -18.59 -8.40 -18.54
CA THR A 423 -18.37 -8.31 -19.99
C THR A 423 -18.40 -6.84 -20.41
N LEU A 424 -17.26 -6.36 -20.92
CA LEU A 424 -17.03 -4.98 -21.35
C LEU A 424 -16.71 -4.97 -22.85
N HIS A 425 -17.26 -4.00 -23.59
CA HIS A 425 -17.09 -3.89 -25.05
C HIS A 425 -16.02 -2.88 -25.47
N VAL A 426 -15.19 -2.43 -24.53
CA VAL A 426 -14.05 -1.52 -24.76
C VAL A 426 -12.72 -2.24 -24.54
N PRO A 427 -11.61 -1.79 -25.16
CA PRO A 427 -10.27 -2.31 -24.86
C PRO A 427 -9.97 -2.18 -23.37
N ASN A 428 -9.82 -3.30 -22.67
CA ASN A 428 -9.59 -3.29 -21.23
C ASN A 428 -8.62 -4.40 -20.79
N VAL A 429 -7.87 -4.10 -19.75
CA VAL A 429 -6.91 -5.00 -19.12
C VAL A 429 -7.18 -5.04 -17.62
N ARG A 430 -7.19 -6.25 -17.06
CA ARG A 430 -7.25 -6.44 -15.61
C ARG A 430 -5.87 -6.28 -15.01
N ALA A 431 -5.79 -5.60 -13.88
CA ALA A 431 -4.52 -5.28 -13.26
C ALA A 431 -3.76 -6.55 -12.86
N GLU A 432 -2.47 -6.57 -13.17
CA GLU A 432 -1.53 -7.60 -12.74
C GLU A 432 -0.37 -6.93 -12.00
N CYS A 433 0.28 -7.66 -11.10
CA CYS A 433 1.41 -7.16 -10.36
C CYS A 433 2.50 -6.64 -11.32
N LEU A 434 2.92 -5.39 -11.14
CA LEU A 434 3.93 -4.70 -11.95
C LEU A 434 3.60 -4.49 -13.44
N LEU A 435 2.37 -4.77 -13.88
CA LEU A 435 1.91 -4.41 -15.23
C LEU A 435 2.16 -2.92 -15.47
N LYS A 436 2.75 -2.58 -16.62
CA LYS A 436 3.01 -1.20 -17.00
C LYS A 436 2.19 -0.81 -18.23
N PHE A 437 1.71 0.42 -18.21
CA PHE A 437 1.22 1.12 -19.38
C PHE A 437 2.17 2.28 -19.70
N GLN A 438 2.89 2.16 -20.81
CA GLN A 438 3.80 3.20 -21.27
C GLN A 438 2.98 4.32 -21.92
N LEU A 439 3.16 5.56 -21.47
CA LEU A 439 2.54 6.75 -22.08
C LEU A 439 3.49 7.45 -23.05
N ARG A 440 4.80 7.38 -22.77
CA ARG A 440 5.89 7.89 -23.62
C ARG A 440 7.13 7.02 -23.48
N PRO A 441 7.89 6.73 -24.55
CA PRO A 441 7.80 7.37 -25.87
C PRO A 441 6.74 6.74 -26.80
N VAL A 442 6.36 5.50 -26.56
CA VAL A 442 5.37 4.75 -27.34
C VAL A 442 4.26 4.31 -26.39
N ILE A 443 3.01 4.44 -26.83
CA ILE A 443 1.85 3.98 -26.07
C ILE A 443 1.73 2.48 -26.24
N GLU A 444 1.94 1.73 -25.17
CA GLU A 444 1.88 0.26 -25.18
C GLU A 444 1.75 -0.34 -23.79
N TRP A 445 1.22 -1.56 -23.74
CA TRP A 445 1.26 -2.43 -22.56
C TRP A 445 2.60 -3.16 -22.48
N GLN A 446 3.22 -3.15 -21.29
CA GLN A 446 4.44 -3.92 -21.02
C GLN A 446 4.22 -4.89 -19.86
N ARG A 447 4.52 -6.16 -20.13
CA ARG A 447 4.34 -7.31 -19.21
C ARG A 447 5.68 -7.91 -18.75
N ASP A 448 6.79 -7.32 -19.16
CA ASP A 448 8.18 -7.75 -18.89
C ASP A 448 8.51 -7.85 -17.40
N ALA A 449 7.87 -7.01 -16.59
CA ALA A 449 8.11 -6.93 -15.15
C ALA A 449 7.16 -7.79 -14.31
N ILE A 450 6.14 -8.42 -14.91
CA ILE A 450 5.19 -9.24 -14.17
C ILE A 450 5.94 -10.44 -13.58
N PRO A 451 5.90 -10.66 -12.26
CA PRO A 451 6.63 -11.75 -11.67
C PRO A 451 5.98 -13.10 -11.98
N SER A 452 6.80 -14.12 -12.25
CA SER A 452 6.36 -15.52 -12.24
C SER A 452 6.32 -16.05 -10.81
N CYS A 453 5.25 -16.75 -10.45
CA CYS A 453 5.12 -17.46 -9.18
C CYS A 453 5.08 -18.96 -9.44
N ASN A 454 6.25 -19.57 -9.63
CA ASN A 454 6.39 -20.98 -9.97
C ASN A 454 7.06 -21.78 -8.83
N PRO A 455 6.33 -22.65 -8.11
CA PRO A 455 6.90 -23.50 -7.07
C PRO A 455 8.06 -24.37 -7.55
N GLU A 456 8.04 -24.87 -8.78
CA GLU A 456 9.09 -25.73 -9.31
C GLU A 456 10.42 -24.95 -9.48
N GLU A 457 10.35 -23.70 -9.93
CA GLU A 457 11.52 -22.81 -9.99
C GLU A 457 12.08 -22.52 -8.60
N PHE A 458 11.21 -22.32 -7.60
CA PHE A 458 11.65 -22.09 -6.21
C PHE A 458 12.38 -23.31 -5.63
N LEU A 459 11.89 -24.51 -5.93
CA LEU A 459 12.51 -25.77 -5.52
C LEU A 459 13.84 -25.98 -6.23
N LYS A 460 13.90 -25.72 -7.54
CA LYS A 460 15.13 -25.81 -8.32
C LYS A 460 16.20 -24.88 -7.77
N GLU A 461 15.88 -23.60 -7.55
CA GLU A 461 16.82 -22.63 -6.98
C GLU A 461 17.30 -23.06 -5.59
N ALA A 462 16.40 -23.63 -4.78
CA ALA A 462 16.77 -24.15 -3.45
C ALA A 462 17.75 -25.34 -3.55
N SER A 463 17.54 -26.24 -4.52
CA SER A 463 18.40 -27.42 -4.74
C SER A 463 19.81 -27.08 -5.23
N GLU A 464 19.99 -25.90 -5.84
CA GLU A 464 21.30 -25.39 -6.26
C GLU A 464 22.15 -24.89 -5.07
N VAL A 465 21.54 -24.68 -3.91
CA VAL A 465 22.26 -24.30 -2.69
C VAL A 465 22.98 -25.53 -2.11
N PRO A 466 24.31 -25.47 -1.87
CA PRO A 466 25.06 -26.60 -1.35
C PRO A 466 24.48 -27.16 -0.05
N ASN A 467 24.36 -28.49 0.02
CA ASN A 467 23.83 -29.25 1.15
C ASN A 467 22.36 -28.97 1.52
N PHE A 468 21.62 -28.16 0.75
CA PHE A 468 20.26 -27.77 1.12
C PHE A 468 19.32 -28.97 1.27
N LEU A 469 19.30 -29.88 0.29
CA LEU A 469 18.45 -31.08 0.34
C LEU A 469 18.83 -32.03 1.49
N GLU A 470 20.13 -32.16 1.77
CA GLU A 470 20.62 -32.97 2.89
C GLU A 470 20.15 -32.39 4.24
N GLU A 471 20.20 -31.06 4.42
CA GLU A 471 19.71 -30.41 5.63
C GLU A 471 18.18 -30.49 5.74
N VAL A 472 17.44 -30.36 4.64
CA VAL A 472 15.98 -30.57 4.64
C VAL A 472 15.63 -31.99 5.08
N ASP A 473 16.34 -33.01 4.56
CA ASP A 473 16.12 -34.40 4.97
C ASP A 473 16.47 -34.64 6.44
N LYS A 474 17.53 -33.99 6.96
CA LYS A 474 17.86 -34.03 8.39
C LYS A 474 16.72 -33.44 9.23
N CYS A 475 16.24 -32.25 8.89
CA CYS A 475 15.13 -31.61 9.59
C CYS A 475 13.86 -32.47 9.53
N ARG A 476 13.52 -33.03 8.36
CA ARG A 476 12.35 -33.90 8.20
C ARG A 476 12.43 -35.12 9.11
N LYS A 477 13.59 -35.77 9.21
CA LYS A 477 13.79 -36.93 10.10
C LYS A 477 13.58 -36.57 11.57
N VAL A 478 14.03 -35.39 12.00
CA VAL A 478 13.80 -34.89 13.37
C VAL A 478 12.30 -34.70 13.61
N CYS A 479 11.59 -34.01 12.71
CA CYS A 479 10.15 -33.78 12.85
C CYS A 479 9.32 -35.07 12.84
N SER A 480 9.67 -36.04 11.98
CA SER A 480 8.96 -37.33 11.93
C SER A 480 9.17 -38.18 13.19
N ALA A 481 10.33 -38.09 13.84
CA ALA A 481 10.58 -38.77 15.11
C ALA A 481 9.71 -38.19 16.24
N GLU A 482 9.60 -36.86 16.33
CA GLU A 482 8.74 -36.18 17.32
C GLU A 482 7.25 -36.46 17.08
N ALA A 483 6.82 -36.54 15.82
CA ALA A 483 5.42 -36.85 15.48
C ALA A 483 5.02 -38.29 15.87
N ALA A 484 5.92 -39.26 15.75
CA ALA A 484 5.69 -40.65 16.13
C ALA A 484 5.51 -40.87 17.65
N GLU A 485 5.99 -39.92 18.47
CA GLU A 485 5.84 -39.96 19.93
C GLU A 485 4.51 -39.37 20.43
N ARG A 486 3.74 -38.65 19.57
CA ARG A 486 2.42 -38.10 19.91
C ARG A 486 1.32 -39.13 19.65
N SER A 487 0.70 -39.63 20.71
CA SER A 487 -0.18 -40.81 20.69
C SER A 487 -1.69 -40.54 20.61
N ASP A 488 -2.16 -39.30 20.43
CA ASP A 488 -3.59 -39.06 20.23
C ASP A 488 -3.88 -37.98 19.16
N PRO A 489 -4.48 -38.34 18.01
CA PRO A 489 -4.92 -37.40 16.97
C PRO A 489 -6.10 -36.49 17.39
N LYS A 490 -6.67 -36.69 18.59
CA LYS A 490 -7.93 -36.06 19.00
C LYS A 490 -7.85 -34.62 19.51
N GLU A 491 -6.69 -34.12 19.93
CA GLU A 491 -6.56 -32.73 20.42
C GLU A 491 -5.81 -31.88 19.40
N SER A 492 -6.52 -31.47 18.34
CA SER A 492 -6.02 -30.53 17.32
C SER A 492 -6.10 -29.06 17.76
N TYR A 493 -6.48 -28.80 19.02
CA TYR A 493 -6.62 -27.46 19.58
C TYR A 493 -5.92 -27.36 20.94
N PRO A 494 -5.30 -26.21 21.26
CA PRO A 494 -5.26 -25.00 20.43
C PRO A 494 -4.29 -25.14 19.23
N GLU A 495 -4.67 -24.57 18.10
CA GLU A 495 -3.80 -24.41 16.92
C GLU A 495 -3.29 -22.97 16.85
N VAL A 496 -2.00 -22.79 16.57
CA VAL A 496 -1.36 -21.46 16.47
C VAL A 496 -0.89 -21.23 15.04
N VAL A 497 -1.43 -20.18 14.41
CA VAL A 497 -1.08 -19.75 13.05
C VAL A 497 -0.34 -18.41 13.12
N PHE A 498 0.94 -18.41 12.73
CA PHE A 498 1.76 -17.21 12.67
C PHE A 498 1.53 -16.47 11.35
N LEU A 499 0.68 -15.44 11.39
CA LEU A 499 0.38 -14.59 10.23
C LEU A 499 1.51 -13.58 9.98
N GLY A 500 2.25 -13.21 11.03
CA GLY A 500 3.45 -12.39 10.89
C GLY A 500 4.41 -12.56 12.07
N THR A 501 5.71 -12.46 11.75
CA THR A 501 6.84 -12.77 12.65
C THR A 501 7.97 -11.76 12.53
N GLY A 502 7.68 -10.61 11.91
CA GLY A 502 8.57 -9.47 11.75
C GLY A 502 8.29 -8.40 12.80
N SER A 503 9.25 -7.48 12.96
CA SER A 503 9.18 -6.36 13.90
C SER A 503 9.39 -5.04 13.16
N ALA A 504 8.70 -4.00 13.62
CA ALA A 504 8.74 -2.60 13.17
C ALA A 504 8.30 -2.34 11.71
N LEU A 505 8.89 -3.02 10.73
CA LEU A 505 8.59 -2.82 9.31
C LEU A 505 8.26 -4.15 8.62
N PRO A 506 7.26 -4.17 7.73
CA PRO A 506 6.96 -5.36 6.96
C PRO A 506 8.11 -5.66 6.01
N MET A 507 8.71 -6.85 6.15
CA MET A 507 9.76 -7.34 5.28
C MET A 507 9.18 -8.15 4.13
N LYS A 508 9.98 -8.34 3.09
CA LYS A 508 9.70 -9.23 1.96
C LYS A 508 9.18 -10.61 2.37
N ILE A 509 9.92 -11.28 3.26
CA ILE A 509 9.63 -12.66 3.69
C ILE A 509 8.80 -12.75 4.98
N ARG A 510 8.81 -11.72 5.83
CA ARG A 510 8.14 -11.71 7.14
C ARG A 510 7.32 -10.45 7.28
N ASN A 511 6.01 -10.60 7.49
CA ASN A 511 5.14 -9.48 7.80
C ASN A 511 5.23 -9.11 9.29
N VAL A 512 4.72 -7.93 9.65
CA VAL A 512 4.62 -7.46 11.06
C VAL A 512 3.71 -8.34 11.92
N SER A 513 3.74 -8.15 13.24
CA SER A 513 3.13 -9.03 14.25
C SER A 513 1.66 -9.36 13.97
N GLY A 514 1.32 -10.64 14.10
CA GLY A 514 -0.04 -11.15 14.06
C GLY A 514 -0.05 -12.66 14.24
N THR A 515 -0.68 -13.14 15.31
CA THR A 515 -0.76 -14.56 15.65
C THR A 515 -2.20 -14.94 15.91
N LEU A 516 -2.76 -15.81 15.06
CA LEU A 516 -4.09 -16.36 15.25
C LEU A 516 -3.99 -17.63 16.08
N VAL A 517 -4.76 -17.71 17.16
CA VAL A 517 -4.89 -18.91 17.98
C VAL A 517 -6.31 -19.42 17.82
N ASN A 518 -6.46 -20.55 17.12
CA ASN A 518 -7.72 -21.26 17.07
C ASN A 518 -7.85 -22.05 18.38
N ILE A 519 -8.78 -21.64 19.24
CA ILE A 519 -8.99 -22.26 20.56
C ILE A 519 -9.90 -23.48 20.41
N SER A 520 -10.81 -23.43 19.45
CA SER A 520 -11.72 -24.52 19.11
C SER A 520 -12.06 -24.46 17.61
N PRO A 521 -12.81 -25.45 17.07
CA PRO A 521 -13.26 -25.41 15.67
C PRO A 521 -14.06 -24.17 15.29
N SER A 522 -14.67 -23.48 16.26
CA SER A 522 -15.60 -22.36 16.05
C SER A 522 -15.12 -21.03 16.63
N GLN A 523 -14.06 -21.01 17.45
CA GLN A 523 -13.57 -19.80 18.11
C GLN A 523 -12.06 -19.62 17.93
N SER A 524 -11.68 -18.40 17.61
CA SER A 524 -10.29 -17.97 17.49
C SER A 524 -10.07 -16.64 18.19
N VAL A 525 -8.86 -16.45 18.70
CA VAL A 525 -8.37 -15.17 19.22
C VAL A 525 -7.15 -14.73 18.43
N LEU A 526 -7.01 -13.42 18.25
CA LEU A 526 -5.88 -12.85 17.54
C LEU A 526 -4.98 -12.08 18.51
N LEU A 527 -3.69 -12.41 18.54
CA LEU A 527 -2.67 -11.73 19.31
C LEU A 527 -1.88 -10.79 18.38
N ASP A 528 -2.04 -9.50 18.61
CA ASP A 528 -1.69 -8.38 17.74
C ASP A 528 -2.31 -8.46 16.34
N CYS A 529 -2.46 -7.30 15.70
CA CYS A 529 -3.00 -7.18 14.35
C CYS A 529 -2.25 -6.08 13.58
N GLY A 530 -0.99 -6.33 13.24
CA GLY A 530 -0.20 -5.44 12.39
C GLY A 530 -0.70 -5.37 10.95
N GLU A 531 -0.29 -4.33 10.23
CA GLU A 531 -0.62 -4.10 8.81
C GLU A 531 -0.48 -5.38 7.95
N GLY A 532 -1.48 -5.68 7.12
CA GLY A 532 -1.45 -6.83 6.21
C GLY A 532 -1.82 -8.17 6.85
N THR A 533 -2.22 -8.20 8.12
CA THR A 533 -2.73 -9.42 8.80
C THR A 533 -3.90 -10.04 8.03
N PHE A 534 -4.85 -9.24 7.55
CA PHE A 534 -5.93 -9.75 6.70
C PHE A 534 -5.42 -10.38 5.39
N GLY A 535 -4.46 -9.74 4.71
CA GLY A 535 -3.86 -10.31 3.50
C GLY A 535 -3.12 -11.64 3.77
N GLN A 536 -2.58 -11.83 4.98
CA GLN A 536 -2.02 -13.13 5.40
C GLN A 536 -3.11 -14.18 5.60
N LEU A 537 -4.25 -13.82 6.21
CA LEU A 537 -5.41 -14.71 6.31
C LEU A 537 -5.90 -15.13 4.93
N CYS A 538 -5.99 -14.22 3.96
CA CYS A 538 -6.33 -14.56 2.57
C CYS A 538 -5.35 -15.57 1.97
N ARG A 539 -4.04 -15.37 2.13
CA ARG A 539 -3.01 -16.26 1.58
C ARG A 539 -2.90 -17.59 2.32
N HIS A 540 -3.34 -17.67 3.57
CA HIS A 540 -3.33 -18.92 4.34
C HIS A 540 -4.61 -19.74 4.10
N TYR A 541 -5.78 -19.11 4.21
CA TYR A 541 -7.08 -19.77 4.14
C TYR A 541 -7.70 -19.79 2.73
N GLY A 542 -7.27 -18.91 1.82
CA GLY A 542 -7.81 -18.85 0.46
C GLY A 542 -9.31 -18.57 0.47
N ASN A 543 -10.08 -19.42 -0.21
CA ASN A 543 -11.54 -19.31 -0.29
C ASN A 543 -12.26 -19.54 1.06
N ASP A 544 -11.56 -20.08 2.06
CA ASP A 544 -12.09 -20.31 3.41
C ASP A 544 -11.89 -19.11 4.36
N VAL A 545 -11.32 -18.00 3.86
CA VAL A 545 -10.99 -16.82 4.67
C VAL A 545 -12.19 -16.21 5.39
N GLU A 546 -13.38 -16.24 4.78
CA GLU A 546 -14.59 -15.70 5.40
C GLU A 546 -14.98 -16.51 6.65
N GLU A 547 -14.84 -17.84 6.58
CA GLU A 547 -15.13 -18.71 7.73
C GLU A 547 -14.08 -18.48 8.83
N ALA A 548 -12.79 -18.38 8.49
CA ALA A 548 -11.72 -18.05 9.43
C ALA A 548 -11.96 -16.71 10.14
N LEU A 549 -12.33 -15.66 9.41
CA LEU A 549 -12.66 -14.34 9.98
C LEU A 549 -13.87 -14.41 10.93
N SER A 550 -14.88 -15.21 10.59
CA SER A 550 -16.10 -15.32 11.40
C SER A 550 -15.85 -15.91 12.79
N LYS A 551 -14.81 -16.73 12.94
CA LYS A 551 -14.40 -17.38 14.20
C LYS A 551 -13.66 -16.44 15.14
N ILE A 552 -13.07 -15.34 14.62
CA ILE A 552 -12.33 -14.39 15.45
C ILE A 552 -13.30 -13.69 16.40
N SER A 553 -13.17 -13.96 17.69
CA SER A 553 -14.08 -13.48 18.73
C SER A 553 -13.46 -12.34 19.57
N ALA A 554 -12.14 -12.38 19.73
CA ALA A 554 -11.35 -11.41 20.49
C ALA A 554 -10.04 -11.08 19.78
N VAL A 555 -9.57 -9.85 19.97
CA VAL A 555 -8.27 -9.37 19.49
C VAL A 555 -7.55 -8.73 20.68
N PHE A 556 -6.33 -9.19 20.94
CA PHE A 556 -5.44 -8.69 21.98
C PHE A 556 -4.38 -7.82 21.34
N ILE A 557 -4.29 -6.56 21.73
CA ILE A 557 -3.23 -5.64 21.31
C ILE A 557 -2.29 -5.46 22.48
N SER A 558 -1.04 -5.86 22.29
CA SER A 558 -0.01 -5.81 23.33
C SER A 558 0.32 -4.36 23.74
N HIS A 559 0.56 -3.49 22.76
CA HIS A 559 0.91 -2.08 22.93
C HIS A 559 0.65 -1.28 21.64
N LEU A 560 0.91 0.04 21.64
CA LEU A 560 0.49 0.95 20.57
C LEU A 560 1.53 1.27 19.49
N HIS A 561 2.60 0.48 19.36
CA HIS A 561 3.43 0.61 18.18
C HIS A 561 2.69 0.12 16.93
N ALA A 562 2.88 0.82 15.81
CA ALA A 562 2.07 0.63 14.59
C ALA A 562 2.07 -0.81 14.07
N ASP A 563 3.20 -1.51 14.20
CA ASP A 563 3.40 -2.89 13.73
C ASP A 563 2.57 -3.94 14.50
N HIS A 564 1.83 -3.53 15.54
CA HIS A 564 0.99 -4.40 16.35
C HIS A 564 -0.52 -4.17 16.19
N HIS A 565 -0.97 -3.07 15.58
CA HIS A 565 -2.42 -2.74 15.58
C HIS A 565 -2.99 -2.12 14.32
N THR A 566 -2.17 -1.61 13.39
CA THR A 566 -2.72 -0.89 12.23
C THR A 566 -3.59 -1.78 11.33
N GLY A 567 -3.33 -3.09 11.27
CA GLY A 567 -4.15 -4.05 10.52
C GLY A 567 -5.55 -4.30 11.11
N LEU A 568 -5.80 -3.85 12.35
CA LEU A 568 -7.08 -4.04 13.04
C LEU A 568 -8.26 -3.47 12.23
N LEU A 569 -8.08 -2.29 11.62
CA LEU A 569 -9.16 -1.62 10.89
C LEU A 569 -9.61 -2.46 9.69
N LYS A 570 -8.67 -2.94 8.85
CA LYS A 570 -9.03 -3.84 7.73
C LYS A 570 -9.64 -5.13 8.26
N LEU A 571 -9.08 -5.74 9.31
CA LEU A 571 -9.62 -6.97 9.90
C LEU A 571 -11.10 -6.82 10.29
N LEU A 572 -11.47 -5.73 10.97
CA LEU A 572 -12.83 -5.49 11.43
C LEU A 572 -13.82 -5.31 10.28
N TYR A 573 -13.46 -4.51 9.26
CA TYR A 573 -14.30 -4.36 8.05
C TYR A 573 -14.49 -5.69 7.32
N GLN A 574 -13.41 -6.46 7.18
CA GLN A 574 -13.48 -7.73 6.47
C GLN A 574 -14.22 -8.80 7.26
N ARG A 575 -14.12 -8.79 8.59
CA ARG A 575 -14.92 -9.66 9.44
C ARG A 575 -16.42 -9.31 9.36
N GLN A 576 -16.78 -8.03 9.31
CA GLN A 576 -18.18 -7.65 9.09
C GLN A 576 -18.68 -8.20 7.74
N ARG A 577 -17.91 -7.98 6.66
CA ARG A 577 -18.23 -8.52 5.34
C ARG A 577 -18.36 -10.05 5.36
N ALA A 578 -17.48 -10.75 6.06
CA ALA A 578 -17.51 -12.19 6.23
C ALA A 578 -18.82 -12.66 6.89
N LEU A 579 -19.18 -12.06 8.03
CA LEU A 579 -20.41 -12.39 8.75
C LEU A 579 -21.64 -12.18 7.86
N THR A 580 -21.72 -11.06 7.15
CA THR A 580 -22.81 -10.79 6.20
C THR A 580 -22.85 -11.83 5.08
N SER A 581 -21.71 -12.16 4.47
CA SER A 581 -21.64 -13.14 3.38
C SER A 581 -22.03 -14.56 3.81
N LEU A 582 -21.80 -14.89 5.08
CA LEU A 582 -22.15 -16.18 5.69
C LEU A 582 -23.56 -16.18 6.31
N GLY A 583 -24.32 -15.08 6.23
CA GLY A 583 -25.63 -14.95 6.88
C GLY A 583 -25.59 -14.99 8.41
N LYS A 584 -24.41 -14.74 9.01
CA LYS A 584 -24.22 -14.69 10.46
C LYS A 584 -24.57 -13.29 10.99
N ALA A 585 -25.16 -13.22 12.17
CA ALA A 585 -25.47 -11.94 12.81
C ALA A 585 -24.18 -11.14 13.09
N PHE A 586 -24.24 -9.82 12.91
CA PHE A 586 -23.15 -8.95 13.30
C PHE A 586 -22.89 -9.04 14.80
N SER A 587 -21.63 -9.15 15.18
CA SER A 587 -21.19 -9.11 16.57
C SER A 587 -19.90 -8.32 16.68
N PRO A 588 -19.77 -7.38 17.62
CA PRO A 588 -18.49 -6.73 17.90
C PRO A 588 -17.44 -7.73 18.38
N VAL A 589 -16.17 -7.43 18.10
CA VAL A 589 -15.03 -8.16 18.65
C VAL A 589 -14.73 -7.65 20.05
N SER A 590 -14.36 -8.56 20.97
CA SER A 590 -13.77 -8.16 22.26
C SER A 590 -12.35 -7.65 22.01
N LEU A 591 -12.15 -6.33 22.08
CA LEU A 591 -10.85 -5.70 21.87
C LEU A 591 -10.16 -5.52 23.21
N VAL A 592 -9.19 -6.38 23.49
CA VAL A 592 -8.35 -6.28 24.68
C VAL A 592 -7.14 -5.44 24.31
N ALA A 593 -7.09 -4.17 24.72
CA ALA A 593 -6.03 -3.24 24.32
C ALA A 593 -5.69 -2.18 25.39
N PRO A 594 -4.54 -1.46 25.27
CA PRO A 594 -4.32 -0.23 26.03
C PRO A 594 -5.42 0.79 25.69
N VAL A 595 -5.99 1.44 26.70
CA VAL A 595 -7.11 2.40 26.54
C VAL A 595 -6.80 3.50 25.51
N GLN A 596 -5.53 3.89 25.41
CA GLN A 596 -5.06 4.92 24.49
C GLN A 596 -5.31 4.57 23.00
N ILE A 597 -5.59 3.30 22.66
CA ILE A 597 -6.00 2.91 21.30
C ILE A 597 -7.29 3.63 20.88
N MET A 598 -8.17 3.96 21.84
CA MET A 598 -9.45 4.61 21.54
C MET A 598 -9.25 6.00 20.94
N THR A 599 -8.22 6.73 21.35
CA THR A 599 -7.92 8.04 20.74
C THR A 599 -7.64 7.91 19.24
N TRP A 600 -7.00 6.82 18.81
CA TRP A 600 -6.81 6.53 17.39
C TRP A 600 -8.12 6.12 16.72
N LEU A 601 -8.87 5.18 17.31
CA LEU A 601 -10.10 4.66 16.74
C LEU A 601 -11.21 5.73 16.62
N GLU A 602 -11.35 6.60 17.62
CA GLU A 602 -12.29 7.72 17.62
C GLU A 602 -11.93 8.75 16.55
N GLN A 603 -10.65 9.16 16.48
CA GLN A 603 -10.21 10.09 15.44
C GLN A 603 -10.39 9.50 14.03
N TYR A 604 -10.13 8.21 13.86
CA TYR A 604 -10.40 7.53 12.59
C TYR A 604 -11.91 7.47 12.29
N HIS A 605 -12.74 7.14 13.29
CA HIS A 605 -14.21 7.07 13.19
C HIS A 605 -14.83 8.39 12.70
N ASP A 606 -14.41 9.48 13.31
CA ASP A 606 -14.98 10.81 13.09
C ASP A 606 -14.58 11.43 11.75
N HIS A 607 -13.42 11.03 11.21
CA HIS A 607 -12.81 11.70 10.07
C HIS A 607 -12.66 10.82 8.81
N CYS A 608 -12.74 9.50 8.93
CA CYS A 608 -12.51 8.56 7.83
C CYS A 608 -13.72 7.64 7.60
N GLU A 609 -13.86 6.58 8.39
CA GLU A 609 -14.92 5.57 8.24
C GLU A 609 -15.39 5.07 9.59
N GLU A 610 -16.67 4.65 9.67
CA GLU A 610 -17.24 4.14 10.92
C GLU A 610 -16.55 2.84 11.36
N ILE A 611 -16.28 2.68 12.66
CA ILE A 611 -15.51 1.54 13.18
C ILE A 611 -15.81 1.22 14.65
N LEU A 612 -16.25 2.20 15.44
CA LEU A 612 -16.44 2.01 16.88
C LEU A 612 -17.51 0.95 17.21
N SER A 613 -18.49 0.74 16.32
CA SER A 613 -19.49 -0.32 16.50
C SER A 613 -18.93 -1.73 16.35
N HIS A 614 -17.71 -1.89 15.82
CA HIS A 614 -17.07 -3.20 15.60
C HIS A 614 -16.35 -3.73 16.83
N VAL A 615 -16.19 -2.93 17.89
CA VAL A 615 -15.36 -3.29 19.04
C VAL A 615 -16.06 -3.05 20.38
N ASN A 616 -15.88 -4.00 21.30
CA ASN A 616 -16.14 -3.81 22.73
C ASN A 616 -14.78 -3.77 23.45
N LEU A 617 -14.35 -2.58 23.86
CA LEU A 617 -13.04 -2.40 24.52
C LEU A 617 -13.02 -3.01 25.92
N ILE A 618 -12.00 -3.81 26.19
CA ILE A 618 -11.59 -4.28 27.49
C ILE A 618 -10.16 -3.75 27.73
N PRO A 619 -9.93 -2.84 28.69
CA PRO A 619 -8.59 -2.36 28.98
C PRO A 619 -7.66 -3.50 29.41
N ASN A 620 -6.43 -3.58 28.87
CA ASN A 620 -5.45 -4.62 29.28
C ASN A 620 -5.24 -4.66 30.80
N ARG A 621 -5.20 -3.49 31.45
CA ARG A 621 -5.03 -3.36 32.90
C ARG A 621 -6.14 -4.03 33.71
N SER A 622 -7.33 -4.17 33.14
CA SER A 622 -8.45 -4.84 33.81
C SER A 622 -8.22 -6.34 33.94
N LEU A 623 -7.32 -6.94 33.16
CA LEU A 623 -6.98 -8.37 33.24
C LEU A 623 -5.75 -8.66 34.12
N CYS A 624 -5.20 -7.66 34.81
CA CYS A 624 -4.07 -7.84 35.73
C CYS A 624 -4.56 -8.21 37.14
N ASP A 625 -3.77 -8.97 37.89
CA ASP A 625 -4.11 -9.41 39.26
C ASP A 625 -4.38 -8.23 40.22
N ASP A 626 -3.67 -7.12 40.04
CA ASP A 626 -3.79 -5.90 40.84
C ASP A 626 -4.82 -4.90 40.28
N ALA A 627 -5.74 -5.34 39.42
CA ALA A 627 -6.74 -4.45 38.83
C ALA A 627 -7.67 -3.87 39.91
N GLU A 628 -7.84 -2.54 39.92
CA GLU A 628 -8.86 -1.86 40.72
C GLU A 628 -10.28 -2.36 40.35
N GLU A 629 -11.26 -2.13 41.24
CA GLU A 629 -12.66 -2.48 40.99
C GLU A 629 -13.11 -2.02 39.60
N GLN A 630 -13.35 -3.01 38.73
CA GLN A 630 -13.73 -2.77 37.36
C GLN A 630 -15.13 -2.18 37.31
N ASN A 631 -15.37 -1.25 36.38
CA ASN A 631 -16.73 -0.80 36.15
C ASN A 631 -17.62 -1.99 35.69
N PRO A 632 -18.93 -2.00 36.01
CA PRO A 632 -19.81 -3.13 35.72
C PRO A 632 -19.86 -3.52 34.24
N LYS A 633 -19.70 -2.55 33.32
CA LYS A 633 -19.72 -2.78 31.87
C LYS A 633 -18.49 -3.58 31.43
N THR A 634 -17.31 -3.23 31.93
CA THR A 634 -16.05 -3.92 31.63
C THR A 634 -16.08 -5.35 32.18
N SER A 635 -16.58 -5.56 33.40
CA SER A 635 -16.74 -6.91 33.95
C SER A 635 -17.70 -7.77 33.12
N SER A 636 -18.81 -7.18 32.66
CA SER A 636 -19.74 -7.87 31.74
C SER A 636 -19.06 -8.29 30.44
N PHE A 637 -18.26 -7.40 29.83
CA PHE A 637 -17.52 -7.73 28.60
C PHE A 637 -16.46 -8.81 28.81
N ILE A 638 -15.76 -8.80 29.95
CA ILE A 638 -14.79 -9.85 30.30
C ILE A 638 -15.50 -11.20 30.45
N GLN A 639 -16.61 -11.25 31.20
CA GLN A 639 -17.39 -12.48 31.36
C GLN A 639 -17.93 -13.00 30.03
N GLU A 640 -18.43 -12.12 29.16
CA GLU A 640 -18.89 -12.49 27.82
C GLU A 640 -17.75 -13.05 26.97
N MET A 641 -16.57 -12.40 26.97
CA MET A 641 -15.39 -12.85 26.25
C MET A 641 -14.92 -14.22 26.73
N LEU A 642 -14.80 -14.44 28.05
CA LEU A 642 -14.37 -15.72 28.64
C LEU A 642 -15.37 -16.83 28.31
N LYS A 643 -16.67 -16.57 28.48
CA LYS A 643 -17.74 -17.53 28.17
C LYS A 643 -17.75 -17.90 26.69
N LYS A 644 -17.57 -16.92 25.79
CA LYS A 644 -17.61 -17.15 24.35
C LYS A 644 -16.44 -17.99 23.84
N ASN A 645 -15.31 -17.96 24.54
CA ASN A 645 -14.09 -18.67 24.17
C ASN A 645 -13.83 -19.93 25.03
N ASP A 646 -14.78 -20.33 25.87
CA ASP A 646 -14.62 -21.46 26.81
C ASP A 646 -13.36 -21.32 27.71
N LEU A 647 -13.07 -20.08 28.16
CA LEU A 647 -11.92 -19.72 28.99
C LEU A 647 -12.31 -19.42 30.46
N GLN A 648 -13.48 -19.87 30.91
CA GLN A 648 -13.99 -19.59 32.27
C GLN A 648 -13.23 -20.35 33.36
#